data_AF-A0A673V8G1-F1
#
_entry.id   AF-A0A673V8G1-F1
#
_cell.length_a   1.000
_cell.length_b   1.000
_cell.length_c   1.000
_cell.angle_alpha   90.00
_cell.angle_beta   90.00
_cell.angle_gamma   90.00
#
_symmetry.space_group_name_H-M   'P 1'
#
loop_
_entity.id
_entity.type
_entity.pdbx_description
1 polymer ?
#
loop_
_entity_poly.entity_id
_entity_poly.type
_entity_poly.pdbx_seq_one_letter_code
_entity_poly.pdbx_strand_id
1 'polypeptide(L)'
;MSATIDCREFANYFAVPVQNKMSPAYVFEVEGKPHPIEEYYLDDLEHVHHSRLSPHILEEPVITKDIYEVAVSLIQMFDDLDLVDSGSKSRPGTQFVLDRSSVLVFLPGLGEINCMHELLTNMVHKRLQVYPLHSSVTLEEQNNVFLSPVPGYRKIILSTNIAESSVTVPDVKYVIDFCLTRTLVCDEDTNYQSLRLSWASKTSCDQRKGRAGRVSKGYCYRLIRRDFWDGAIPDHAVPEMLRCPLGSTILKVKLLDMGEPRALLATALSPPSLSDIERTVLLLKEVGALAVSAQGEAEGPHDGELTFLGRVLAQLPVSHQLGKLVVLGHVFGCLDECLIIASALSLKNFFVMPFRQQLDGYRNKMKFSGSSKSDCIALVEAFRTWQACRQRGELRHPKDELDWGRLNYIQIKRIREVAELYEDLKNRVSQFNMHVDPQRPVVDQEYVWKQRFILQVVLAGAFYPNYFTFGQPDEEMAVRELAGKDPRTTVVLKHIPPYGFLYHKQLQSLFRQCGQVKSIVFDGTKAFVEFSRNPTERFKTLPAVYMAIKLSQLKVALELRVHAAGEVEGKVLGGAVSKLRNTVVEVGHFWGYRTDEKHSRILKKLAAEISRLSLAPLPVHPHPDLVCLAPFADLDKESYFRAQILYVSGTSAEVFFVDYGNRSRVELGLLMEIPCHLLELPFQALEFKICKMRPSARSLVCGEPWSTAAGRRFASLVGGGPLLVEVFSAVHGVLHVDAFRCAGTLAAASVRDTLIREGHAELAEEPYESRQSHEALKGLFSKATESAAGVSMSLPVKEDEKHLIQILLESFTSNKLGAPSCKAVLHGPFNPYELSVTV
;
A
#
# COMPACT_ATOMS: atom_id res chain seq x y z
N MET A 1 15.52 4.06 -42.04
CA MET A 1 14.73 5.22 -41.55
C MET A 1 15.17 5.50 -40.13
N SER A 2 15.62 6.72 -39.82
CA SER A 2 16.03 7.16 -38.47
C SER A 2 15.26 8.44 -38.14
N ALA A 3 14.76 8.56 -36.91
CA ALA A 3 14.03 9.74 -36.44
C ALA A 3 14.89 10.69 -35.59
N THR A 4 15.92 10.16 -34.91
CA THR A 4 16.64 10.87 -33.84
C THR A 4 18.11 10.50 -33.65
N ILE A 5 18.62 9.51 -34.41
CA ILE A 5 20.06 9.19 -34.43
C ILE A 5 20.71 9.96 -35.58
N ASP A 6 22.00 10.30 -35.42
CA ASP A 6 22.85 10.83 -36.48
C ASP A 6 22.75 9.96 -37.75
N CYS A 7 21.97 10.42 -38.72
CA CYS A 7 21.78 9.73 -40.00
C CYS A 7 23.11 9.51 -40.73
N ARG A 8 24.15 10.31 -40.42
CA ARG A 8 25.48 10.18 -41.00
C ARG A 8 26.19 8.93 -40.49
N GLU A 9 26.00 8.55 -39.23
CA GLU A 9 26.60 7.35 -38.66
C GLU A 9 26.14 6.11 -39.43
N PHE A 10 24.82 6.00 -39.66
CA PHE A 10 24.26 4.95 -40.52
C PHE A 10 24.73 5.05 -41.97
N ALA A 11 24.78 6.26 -42.53
CA ALA A 11 25.23 6.46 -43.91
C ALA A 11 26.69 6.00 -44.10
N ASN A 12 27.56 6.30 -43.14
CA ASN A 12 28.96 5.89 -43.14
C ASN A 12 29.10 4.37 -42.93
N TYR A 13 28.30 3.79 -42.05
CA TYR A 13 28.29 2.35 -41.81
C TYR A 13 27.90 1.55 -43.06
N PHE A 14 26.92 2.03 -43.81
CA PHE A 14 26.50 1.44 -45.09
C PHE A 14 27.25 2.00 -46.30
N ALA A 15 28.44 2.58 -46.09
CA ALA A 15 29.23 3.13 -47.19
C ALA A 15 29.66 2.03 -48.17
N VAL A 16 29.63 2.35 -49.46
CA VAL A 16 30.02 1.44 -50.55
C VAL A 16 31.34 1.88 -51.20
N PRO A 17 32.20 0.94 -51.61
CA PRO A 17 33.44 1.28 -52.30
C PRO A 17 33.16 1.74 -53.74
N VAL A 18 33.52 2.98 -54.05
CA VAL A 18 33.43 3.58 -55.40
C VAL A 18 34.78 4.22 -55.72
N GLN A 19 35.43 3.78 -56.82
CA GLN A 19 36.72 4.34 -57.28
C GLN A 19 37.80 4.42 -56.17
N ASN A 20 37.99 3.33 -55.43
CA ASN A 20 38.94 3.24 -54.30
C ASN A 20 38.67 4.19 -53.12
N LYS A 21 37.44 4.72 -52.98
CA LYS A 21 36.99 5.50 -51.82
C LYS A 21 35.67 4.95 -51.29
N MET A 22 35.49 4.97 -49.97
CA MET A 22 34.20 4.65 -49.35
C MET A 22 33.26 5.84 -49.49
N SER A 23 32.15 5.65 -50.20
CA SER A 23 31.11 6.67 -50.36
C SER A 23 29.93 6.35 -49.44
N PRO A 24 29.53 7.26 -48.53
CA PRO A 24 28.39 7.04 -47.63
C PRO A 24 27.09 6.78 -48.37
N ALA A 25 26.20 6.01 -47.76
CA ALA A 25 24.85 5.79 -48.29
C ALA A 25 24.06 7.11 -48.36
N TYR A 26 23.20 7.22 -49.36
CA TYR A 26 22.40 8.43 -49.55
C TYR A 26 21.35 8.61 -48.45
N VAL A 27 21.23 9.82 -47.91
CA VAL A 27 20.26 10.18 -46.86
C VAL A 27 19.14 11.02 -47.47
N PHE A 28 17.91 10.52 -47.39
CA PHE A 28 16.70 11.29 -47.72
C PHE A 28 16.11 11.88 -46.44
N GLU A 29 16.12 13.21 -46.33
CA GLU A 29 15.46 13.93 -45.25
C GLU A 29 14.00 14.20 -45.61
N VAL A 30 13.08 13.78 -44.73
CA VAL A 30 11.65 14.03 -44.87
C VAL A 30 11.27 15.15 -43.91
N GLU A 31 10.95 16.32 -44.45
CA GLU A 31 10.56 17.47 -43.63
C GLU A 31 9.19 17.24 -42.97
N GLY A 32 9.15 17.27 -41.64
CA GLY A 32 7.92 17.44 -40.87
C GLY A 32 7.75 18.91 -40.50
N LYS A 33 6.50 19.40 -40.45
CA LYS A 33 6.17 20.74 -39.92
C LYS A 33 5.53 20.61 -38.52
N PRO A 34 6.30 20.37 -37.46
CA PRO A 34 5.77 20.49 -36.10
C PRO A 34 5.44 21.96 -35.80
N HIS A 35 4.48 22.19 -34.90
CA HIS A 35 4.25 23.53 -34.37
C HIS A 35 5.44 23.99 -33.52
N PRO A 36 5.70 25.30 -33.41
CA PRO A 36 6.81 25.82 -32.60
C PRO A 36 6.64 25.42 -31.12
N ILE A 37 7.76 25.09 -30.48
CA ILE A 37 7.82 24.71 -29.06
C ILE A 37 8.82 25.64 -28.37
N GLU A 38 8.39 26.30 -27.29
CA GLU A 38 9.28 27.09 -26.45
C GLU A 38 9.88 26.24 -25.32
N GLU A 39 11.16 26.48 -25.01
CA GLU A 39 11.92 25.71 -24.03
C GLU A 39 12.31 26.61 -22.86
N TYR A 40 12.08 26.12 -21.65
CA TYR A 40 12.40 26.80 -20.40
C TYR A 40 13.20 25.87 -19.49
N TYR A 41 14.18 26.42 -18.79
CA TYR A 41 15.03 25.73 -17.82
C TYR A 41 14.74 26.24 -16.41
N LEU A 42 15.29 25.58 -15.39
CA LEU A 42 15.07 25.99 -13.99
C LEU A 42 15.49 27.44 -13.72
N ASP A 43 16.54 27.93 -14.39
CA ASP A 43 17.01 29.32 -14.30
C ASP A 43 15.98 30.33 -14.84
N ASP A 44 15.15 29.91 -15.79
CA ASP A 44 14.08 30.75 -16.35
C ASP A 44 12.87 30.81 -15.39
N LEU A 45 12.81 29.94 -14.36
CA LEU A 45 11.68 29.74 -13.45
C LEU A 45 11.88 30.36 -12.05
N GLU A 46 12.90 31.18 -11.83
CA GLU A 46 13.17 31.78 -10.51
C GLU A 46 11.99 32.62 -9.96
N HIS A 47 11.15 33.16 -10.84
CA HIS A 47 9.95 33.93 -10.49
C HIS A 47 8.76 33.07 -10.04
N VAL A 48 8.81 31.75 -10.29
CA VAL A 48 7.72 30.78 -10.07
C VAL A 48 7.71 30.24 -8.64
N HIS A 49 8.85 30.33 -7.95
CA HIS A 49 9.02 29.72 -6.62
C HIS A 49 9.73 30.69 -5.66
N HIS A 50 9.05 31.10 -4.59
CA HIS A 50 9.57 32.06 -3.60
C HIS A 50 10.62 31.47 -2.64
N SER A 51 10.79 30.16 -2.61
CA SER A 51 11.81 29.48 -1.82
C SER A 51 13.09 29.40 -2.64
N ARG A 52 14.21 29.96 -2.15
CA ARG A 52 15.55 29.79 -2.75
C ARG A 52 15.80 28.30 -2.96
N LEU A 53 15.79 27.85 -4.22
CA LEU A 53 16.23 26.51 -4.58
C LEU A 53 17.63 26.34 -3.98
N SER A 54 17.81 25.35 -3.12
CA SER A 54 19.12 25.09 -2.53
C SER A 54 20.12 24.85 -3.66
N PRO A 55 21.34 25.44 -3.64
CA PRO A 55 22.35 25.27 -4.68
C PRO A 55 23.00 23.87 -4.63
N HIS A 56 22.21 22.84 -4.33
CA HIS A 56 22.67 21.47 -4.39
C HIS A 56 23.05 21.17 -5.83
N ILE A 57 24.34 20.93 -6.00
CA ILE A 57 24.98 20.44 -7.21
C ILE A 57 24.22 19.17 -7.62
N LEU A 58 23.51 19.20 -8.75
CA LEU A 58 22.73 18.08 -9.32
C LEU A 58 23.66 16.99 -9.92
N GLU A 59 24.80 16.71 -9.29
CA GLU A 59 25.71 15.66 -9.74
C GLU A 59 25.04 14.28 -9.65
N GLU A 60 24.28 14.03 -8.58
CA GLU A 60 23.55 12.77 -8.42
C GLU A 60 22.12 12.85 -8.98
N PRO A 61 21.68 11.84 -9.74
CA PRO A 61 20.33 11.80 -10.30
C PRO A 61 19.30 11.53 -9.20
N VAL A 62 18.69 12.59 -8.65
CA VAL A 62 17.66 12.52 -7.61
C VAL A 62 16.58 13.59 -7.80
N ILE A 63 15.35 13.30 -7.39
CA ILE A 63 14.27 14.30 -7.34
C ILE A 63 14.09 14.74 -5.89
N THR A 64 14.44 15.98 -5.59
CA THR A 64 14.19 16.59 -4.28
C THR A 64 12.75 17.08 -4.17
N LYS A 65 12.29 17.32 -2.93
CA LYS A 65 10.94 17.83 -2.67
C LYS A 65 10.68 19.18 -3.36
N ASP A 66 11.68 20.07 -3.36
CA ASP A 66 11.59 21.40 -3.96
C ASP A 66 11.28 21.33 -5.47
N ILE A 67 11.85 20.35 -6.18
CA ILE A 67 11.59 20.17 -7.62
C ILE A 67 10.14 19.71 -7.89
N TYR A 68 9.57 18.88 -7.01
CA TYR A 68 8.13 18.57 -7.09
C TYR A 68 7.28 19.82 -6.84
N GLU A 69 7.66 20.66 -5.89
CA GLU A 69 6.95 21.92 -5.59
C GLU A 69 6.99 22.88 -6.80
N VAL A 70 8.14 23.00 -7.49
CA VAL A 70 8.24 23.75 -8.76
C VAL A 70 7.29 23.19 -9.82
N ALA A 71 7.25 21.87 -10.02
CA ALA A 71 6.35 21.25 -10.99
C ALA A 71 4.87 21.51 -10.66
N VAL A 72 4.49 21.49 -9.38
CA VAL A 72 3.14 21.83 -8.92
C VAL A 72 2.82 23.31 -9.19
N SER A 73 3.74 24.23 -8.91
CA SER A 73 3.57 25.65 -9.20
C SER A 73 3.39 25.93 -10.69
N LEU A 74 4.17 25.28 -11.57
CA LEU A 74 3.99 25.36 -13.03
C LEU A 74 2.58 24.98 -13.46
N ILE A 75 2.07 23.84 -12.97
CA ILE A 75 0.72 23.35 -13.30
C ILE A 75 -0.36 24.36 -12.90
N GLN A 76 -0.16 25.09 -11.79
CA GLN A 76 -1.09 26.12 -11.33
C GLN A 76 -1.07 27.36 -12.22
N MET A 77 0.11 27.81 -12.66
CA MET A 77 0.26 28.99 -13.52
C MET A 77 -0.18 28.78 -14.96
N PHE A 78 -0.20 27.54 -15.45
CA PHE A 78 -0.68 27.24 -16.80
C PHE A 78 -2.14 27.64 -17.02
N ASP A 79 -2.93 27.88 -15.97
CA ASP A 79 -4.27 28.47 -16.11
C ASP A 79 -4.21 29.91 -16.63
N ASP A 80 -3.28 30.71 -16.09
CA ASP A 80 -3.07 32.09 -16.51
C ASP A 80 -2.46 32.16 -17.92
N LEU A 81 -1.55 31.22 -18.25
CA LEU A 81 -0.99 31.13 -19.60
C LEU A 81 -2.04 30.79 -20.67
N ASP A 82 -2.94 29.84 -20.38
CA ASP A 82 -4.05 29.50 -21.30
C ASP A 82 -5.04 30.68 -21.45
N LEU A 83 -5.25 31.50 -20.41
CA LEU A 83 -6.07 32.72 -20.48
C LEU A 83 -5.45 33.79 -21.38
N VAL A 84 -4.13 34.02 -21.27
CA VAL A 84 -3.42 34.99 -22.10
C VAL A 84 -3.44 34.57 -23.57
N ASP A 85 -3.20 33.28 -23.86
CA ASP A 85 -3.12 32.74 -25.22
C ASP A 85 -4.49 32.70 -25.93
N SER A 86 -5.58 32.51 -25.19
CA SER A 86 -6.95 32.46 -25.76
C SER A 86 -7.57 33.84 -26.02
N GLY A 87 -6.92 34.94 -25.63
CA GLY A 87 -7.38 36.31 -25.87
C GLY A 87 -8.73 36.68 -25.22
N SER A 88 -9.23 35.83 -24.32
CA SER A 88 -10.56 35.97 -23.71
C SER A 88 -10.50 36.84 -22.46
N LYS A 89 -11.14 38.01 -22.50
CA LYS A 89 -11.41 38.81 -21.29
C LYS A 89 -12.36 38.00 -20.39
N SER A 90 -11.86 37.51 -19.26
CA SER A 90 -12.66 36.78 -18.26
C SER A 90 -13.94 37.52 -17.92
N ARG A 91 -15.12 36.87 -18.05
CA ARG A 91 -16.34 37.36 -17.38
C ARG A 91 -16.11 37.31 -15.86
N PRO A 92 -16.47 38.36 -15.09
CA PRO A 92 -16.30 38.36 -13.64
C PRO A 92 -17.08 37.19 -13.04
N GLY A 93 -16.39 36.26 -12.37
CA GLY A 93 -17.02 35.14 -11.64
C GLY A 93 -16.76 33.72 -12.17
N THR A 94 -16.04 33.54 -13.29
CA THR A 94 -15.61 32.20 -13.76
C THR A 94 -14.13 31.99 -13.49
N GLN A 95 -13.80 31.13 -12.51
CA GLN A 95 -12.41 30.93 -12.05
C GLN A 95 -11.57 30.00 -12.96
N PHE A 96 -12.18 29.35 -13.96
CA PHE A 96 -11.51 28.39 -14.84
C PHE A 96 -11.94 28.54 -16.31
N VAL A 97 -10.98 28.36 -17.23
CA VAL A 97 -11.21 28.28 -18.68
C VAL A 97 -11.97 26.98 -19.01
N LEU A 98 -12.92 27.03 -19.96
CA LEU A 98 -13.69 25.85 -20.39
C LEU A 98 -12.81 24.80 -21.08
N ASP A 99 -11.81 25.25 -21.84
CA ASP A 99 -10.87 24.43 -22.58
C ASP A 99 -9.45 24.63 -22.01
N ARG A 100 -9.05 23.75 -21.08
CA ARG A 100 -7.72 23.78 -20.44
C ARG A 100 -6.82 22.78 -21.15
N SER A 101 -5.64 23.23 -21.56
CA SER A 101 -4.72 22.39 -22.30
C SER A 101 -4.10 21.30 -21.42
N SER A 102 -3.80 20.14 -22.01
CA SER A 102 -3.26 18.97 -21.28
C SER A 102 -1.77 19.10 -20.99
N VAL A 103 -1.37 18.56 -19.83
CA VAL A 103 0.00 18.58 -19.33
C VAL A 103 0.56 17.15 -19.31
N LEU A 104 1.75 16.95 -19.87
CA LEU A 104 2.50 15.70 -19.80
C LEU A 104 3.73 15.89 -18.92
N VAL A 105 3.85 15.11 -17.86
CA VAL A 105 4.96 15.16 -16.90
C VAL A 105 5.79 13.88 -17.05
N PHE A 106 7.08 14.03 -17.35
CA PHE A 106 8.02 12.91 -17.43
C PHE A 106 8.71 12.68 -16.08
N LEU A 107 8.50 11.48 -15.52
CA LEU A 107 9.06 11.01 -14.26
C LEU A 107 9.81 9.68 -14.49
N PRO A 108 10.84 9.34 -13.70
CA PRO A 108 11.69 8.19 -13.99
C PRO A 108 11.08 6.82 -13.62
N GLY A 109 10.04 6.78 -12.78
CA GLY A 109 9.47 5.53 -12.30
C GLY A 109 8.13 5.67 -11.58
N LEU A 110 7.57 4.52 -11.17
CA LEU A 110 6.25 4.45 -10.53
C LEU A 110 6.22 5.10 -9.14
N GLY A 111 7.33 5.04 -8.39
CA GLY A 111 7.42 5.68 -7.08
C GLY A 111 7.30 7.20 -7.18
N GLU A 112 8.00 7.79 -8.15
CA GLU A 112 7.96 9.21 -8.44
C GLU A 112 6.59 9.64 -9.01
N ILE A 113 5.97 8.79 -9.85
CA ILE A 113 4.57 8.98 -10.30
C ILE A 113 3.60 9.01 -9.12
N ASN A 114 3.73 8.09 -8.15
CA ASN A 114 2.87 8.07 -6.96
C ASN A 114 3.02 9.35 -6.15
N CYS A 115 4.26 9.81 -5.91
CA CYS A 115 4.54 11.03 -5.17
C CYS A 115 3.89 12.26 -5.84
N MET A 116 4.12 12.46 -7.14
CA MET A 116 3.52 13.57 -7.88
C MET A 116 1.99 13.47 -7.91
N HIS A 117 1.45 12.26 -8.08
CA HIS A 117 0.00 12.03 -8.06
C HIS A 117 -0.63 12.43 -6.73
N GLU A 118 -0.01 12.09 -5.60
CA GLU A 118 -0.49 12.47 -4.26
C GLU A 118 -0.51 14.00 -4.08
N LEU A 119 0.57 14.69 -4.46
CA LEU A 119 0.66 16.15 -4.39
C LEU A 119 -0.46 16.82 -5.18
N LEU A 120 -0.73 16.35 -6.41
CA LEU A 120 -1.78 16.90 -7.26
C LEU A 120 -3.20 16.53 -6.79
N THR A 121 -3.40 15.33 -6.26
CA THR A 121 -4.73 14.89 -5.77
C THR A 121 -5.18 15.68 -4.55
N ASN A 122 -4.24 16.16 -3.74
CA ASN A 122 -4.54 17.02 -2.59
C ASN A 122 -5.09 18.40 -3.01
N MET A 123 -4.96 18.78 -4.29
CA MET A 123 -5.44 20.05 -4.85
C MET A 123 -6.86 19.94 -5.42
N VAL A 124 -7.80 19.38 -4.65
CA VAL A 124 -9.18 19.08 -5.10
C VAL A 124 -9.91 20.29 -5.71
N HIS A 125 -9.63 21.50 -5.20
CA HIS A 125 -10.24 22.75 -5.66
C HIS A 125 -9.78 23.21 -7.06
N LYS A 126 -8.73 22.61 -7.64
CA LYS A 126 -8.15 23.02 -8.93
C LYS A 126 -8.69 22.26 -10.14
N ARG A 127 -9.67 21.36 -9.94
CA ARG A 127 -10.32 20.56 -11.01
C ARG A 127 -9.29 19.89 -11.92
N LEU A 128 -8.46 19.02 -11.34
CA LEU A 128 -7.43 18.29 -12.07
C LEU A 128 -7.87 16.84 -12.31
N GLN A 129 -7.64 16.32 -13.51
CA GLN A 129 -7.77 14.89 -13.83
C GLN A 129 -6.37 14.32 -14.05
N VAL A 130 -5.88 13.59 -13.05
CA VAL A 130 -4.50 13.06 -13.03
C VAL A 130 -4.53 11.60 -13.46
N TYR A 131 -3.76 11.27 -14.50
CA TYR A 131 -3.67 9.93 -15.08
C TYR A 131 -2.24 9.38 -14.99
N PRO A 132 -2.00 8.27 -14.29
CA PRO A 132 -0.71 7.60 -14.30
C PRO A 132 -0.54 6.80 -15.60
N LEU A 133 0.62 6.94 -16.24
CA LEU A 133 1.00 6.25 -17.46
C LEU A 133 2.34 5.53 -17.27
N HIS A 134 2.26 4.24 -16.92
CA HIS A 134 3.43 3.40 -16.67
C HIS A 134 3.19 1.99 -17.20
N SER A 135 4.26 1.28 -17.54
CA SER A 135 4.18 -0.06 -18.14
C SER A 135 3.49 -1.12 -17.26
N SER A 136 3.48 -0.91 -15.94
CA SER A 136 2.82 -1.77 -14.95
C SER A 136 1.36 -1.38 -14.63
N VAL A 137 0.93 -0.20 -15.07
CA VAL A 137 -0.48 0.25 -14.93
C VAL A 137 -1.32 -0.55 -15.91
N THR A 138 -2.58 -0.81 -15.57
CA THR A 138 -3.45 -1.66 -16.40
C THR A 138 -3.72 -1.03 -17.76
N LEU A 139 -4.01 -1.84 -18.78
CA LEU A 139 -4.28 -1.31 -20.13
C LEU A 139 -5.54 -0.43 -20.15
N GLU A 140 -6.55 -0.77 -19.33
CA GLU A 140 -7.76 0.03 -19.18
C GLU A 140 -7.43 1.42 -18.61
N GLU A 141 -6.60 1.49 -17.55
CA GLU A 141 -6.13 2.76 -16.99
C GLU A 141 -5.25 3.55 -17.96
N GLN A 142 -4.36 2.89 -18.72
CA GLN A 142 -3.54 3.55 -19.75
C GLN A 142 -4.44 4.14 -20.85
N ASN A 143 -5.51 3.45 -21.24
CA ASN A 143 -6.42 3.92 -22.27
C ASN A 143 -7.22 5.16 -21.84
N ASN A 144 -7.42 5.38 -20.53
CA ASN A 144 -8.09 6.58 -20.02
C ASN A 144 -7.33 7.87 -20.38
N VAL A 145 -6.02 7.78 -20.66
CA VAL A 145 -5.21 8.90 -21.11
C VAL A 145 -5.63 9.42 -22.49
N PHE A 146 -6.34 8.64 -23.31
CA PHE A 146 -6.85 9.09 -24.61
C PHE A 146 -8.22 9.75 -24.53
N LEU A 147 -8.89 9.66 -23.37
CA LEU A 147 -10.19 10.30 -23.19
C LEU A 147 -10.01 11.82 -23.07
N SER A 148 -10.98 12.56 -23.60
CA SER A 148 -11.05 14.00 -23.40
C SER A 148 -11.33 14.31 -21.94
N PRO A 149 -10.72 15.38 -21.38
CA PRO A 149 -11.05 15.79 -20.02
C PRO A 149 -12.51 16.24 -19.89
N VAL A 150 -13.03 16.15 -18.67
CA VAL A 150 -14.32 16.74 -18.31
C VAL A 150 -14.21 18.26 -18.49
N PRO A 151 -15.22 18.95 -19.08
CA PRO A 151 -15.17 20.39 -19.28
C PRO A 151 -14.80 21.17 -18.00
N GLY A 152 -13.85 22.09 -18.11
CA GLY A 152 -13.30 22.85 -16.99
C GLY A 152 -12.29 22.10 -16.09
N TYR A 153 -11.99 20.83 -16.38
CA TYR A 153 -10.89 20.10 -15.75
C TYR A 153 -9.65 20.15 -16.64
N ARG A 154 -8.46 20.22 -16.02
CA ARG A 154 -7.19 20.04 -16.73
C ARG A 154 -6.72 18.59 -16.61
N LYS A 155 -6.40 18.00 -17.74
CA LYS A 155 -5.79 16.68 -17.84
C LYS A 155 -4.29 16.76 -17.57
N ILE A 156 -3.83 15.96 -16.62
CA ILE A 156 -2.42 15.82 -16.25
C ILE A 156 -2.03 14.36 -16.41
N ILE A 157 -1.00 14.10 -17.20
CA ILE A 157 -0.51 12.76 -17.52
C ILE A 157 0.84 12.61 -16.86
N LEU A 158 0.97 11.68 -15.91
CA LEU A 158 2.22 11.39 -15.22
C LEU A 158 2.83 10.15 -15.85
N SER A 159 3.90 10.32 -16.62
CA SER A 159 4.44 9.27 -17.49
C SER A 159 5.91 8.98 -17.26
N THR A 160 6.32 7.74 -17.54
CA THR A 160 7.72 7.39 -17.82
C THR A 160 8.05 7.57 -19.31
N ASN A 161 9.19 7.04 -19.76
CA ASN A 161 9.58 6.99 -21.19
C ASN A 161 8.57 6.26 -22.09
N ILE A 162 7.52 5.61 -21.55
CA ILE A 162 6.43 5.05 -22.37
C ILE A 162 5.73 6.10 -23.25
N ALA A 163 5.61 7.36 -22.80
CA ALA A 163 5.07 8.45 -23.63
C ALA A 163 6.11 9.09 -24.57
N GLU A 164 7.39 8.74 -24.42
CA GLU A 164 8.48 9.23 -25.28
C GLU A 164 8.44 8.57 -26.66
N SER A 165 8.01 7.30 -26.74
CA SER A 165 7.98 6.56 -28.02
C SER A 165 6.73 5.68 -28.18
N SER A 166 6.31 4.96 -27.14
CA SER A 166 5.29 3.90 -27.26
C SER A 166 3.84 4.40 -27.28
N VAL A 167 3.57 5.54 -26.65
CA VAL A 167 2.23 6.12 -26.52
C VAL A 167 2.25 7.56 -27.01
N THR A 168 1.24 7.92 -27.79
CA THR A 168 1.10 9.25 -28.39
C THR A 168 -0.22 9.85 -27.97
N VAL A 169 -0.16 10.91 -27.17
CA VAL A 169 -1.34 11.63 -26.70
C VAL A 169 -1.45 12.93 -27.52
N PRO A 170 -2.53 13.15 -28.27
CA PRO A 170 -2.59 14.22 -29.26
C PRO A 170 -2.76 15.62 -28.66
N ASP A 171 -3.41 15.75 -27.51
CA ASP A 171 -3.88 17.01 -26.91
C ASP A 171 -2.86 17.68 -25.94
N VAL A 172 -1.60 17.26 -25.96
CA VAL A 172 -0.56 17.78 -25.06
C VAL A 172 -0.03 19.12 -25.58
N LYS A 173 -0.12 20.17 -24.74
CA LYS A 173 0.46 21.50 -25.00
C LYS A 173 1.64 21.82 -24.10
N TYR A 174 1.60 21.33 -22.85
CA TYR A 174 2.65 21.58 -21.86
C TYR A 174 3.38 20.27 -21.53
N VAL A 175 4.71 20.28 -21.63
CA VAL A 175 5.58 19.18 -21.17
C VAL A 175 6.40 19.66 -19.98
N ILE A 176 6.39 18.91 -18.88
CA ILE A 176 7.30 19.10 -17.74
C ILE A 176 8.23 17.90 -17.71
N ASP A 177 9.53 18.14 -17.87
CA ASP A 177 10.54 17.08 -17.96
C ASP A 177 11.52 17.17 -16.79
N PHE A 178 11.51 16.15 -15.92
CA PHE A 178 12.49 16.01 -14.85
C PHE A 178 13.87 15.57 -15.37
N CYS A 179 13.99 15.29 -16.68
CA CYS A 179 15.24 14.90 -17.35
C CYS A 179 15.90 13.64 -16.78
N LEU A 180 15.12 12.79 -16.09
CA LEU A 180 15.57 11.54 -15.51
C LEU A 180 14.96 10.34 -16.24
N THR A 181 15.64 9.21 -16.17
CA THR A 181 15.18 7.92 -16.69
C THR A 181 15.75 6.77 -15.87
N ARG A 182 15.09 5.62 -15.89
CA ARG A 182 15.63 4.38 -15.34
C ARG A 182 16.16 3.52 -16.48
N THR A 183 17.43 3.16 -16.42
CA THR A 183 18.13 2.39 -17.45
C THR A 183 18.61 1.07 -16.86
N LEU A 184 18.42 -0.01 -17.62
CA LEU A 184 18.98 -1.32 -17.27
C LEU A 184 20.49 -1.30 -17.56
N VAL A 185 21.29 -1.59 -16.54
CA VAL A 185 22.76 -1.61 -16.61
C VAL A 185 23.23 -2.96 -16.07
N CYS A 186 24.06 -3.65 -16.84
CA CYS A 186 24.77 -4.84 -16.39
C CYS A 186 26.03 -4.40 -15.63
N ASP A 187 26.20 -4.91 -14.42
CA ASP A 187 27.40 -4.67 -13.61
C ASP A 187 28.58 -5.47 -14.18
N GLU A 188 29.72 -4.81 -14.39
CA GLU A 188 30.86 -5.40 -15.10
C GLU A 188 31.54 -6.53 -14.32
N ASP A 189 31.50 -6.47 -12.98
CA ASP A 189 32.15 -7.45 -12.11
C ASP A 189 31.24 -8.66 -11.84
N THR A 190 29.96 -8.40 -11.56
CA THR A 190 29.01 -9.43 -11.12
C THR A 190 28.10 -9.96 -12.24
N ASN A 191 28.11 -9.36 -13.43
CA ASN A 191 27.13 -9.58 -14.50
C ASN A 191 25.67 -9.34 -14.09
N TYR A 192 25.42 -8.77 -12.93
CA TYR A 192 24.08 -8.57 -12.42
C TYR A 192 23.42 -7.39 -13.11
N GLN A 193 22.18 -7.57 -13.58
CA GLN A 193 21.42 -6.48 -14.18
C GLN A 193 20.71 -5.67 -13.09
N SER A 194 20.97 -4.38 -13.06
CA SER A 194 20.33 -3.44 -12.13
C SER A 194 19.62 -2.33 -12.89
N LEU A 195 18.46 -1.91 -12.39
CA LEU A 195 17.72 -0.78 -12.92
C LEU A 195 18.19 0.50 -12.21
N ARG A 196 19.12 1.22 -12.83
CA ARG A 196 19.74 2.42 -12.24
C ARG A 196 18.99 3.68 -12.68
N LEU A 197 18.85 4.62 -11.77
CA LEU A 197 18.36 5.96 -12.07
C LEU A 197 19.51 6.75 -12.70
N SER A 198 19.27 7.38 -13.84
CA SER A 198 20.26 8.16 -14.58
C SER A 198 19.62 9.38 -15.23
N TRP A 199 20.45 10.36 -15.58
CA TRP A 199 20.04 11.46 -16.44
C TRP A 199 19.64 10.92 -17.84
N ALA A 200 18.55 11.45 -18.39
CA ALA A 200 18.13 11.16 -19.75
C ALA A 200 19.03 11.92 -20.73
N SER A 201 19.29 11.31 -21.89
CA SER A 201 20.10 11.97 -22.93
C SER A 201 19.39 13.18 -23.53
N LYS A 202 20.13 14.12 -24.13
CA LYS A 202 19.55 15.28 -24.81
C LYS A 202 18.58 14.85 -25.90
N THR A 203 18.96 13.85 -26.69
CA THR A 203 18.08 13.26 -27.71
C THR A 203 16.78 12.69 -27.16
N SER A 204 16.78 12.06 -25.98
CA SER A 204 15.55 11.64 -25.30
C SER A 204 14.71 12.83 -24.83
N CYS A 205 15.32 13.83 -24.20
CA CYS A 205 14.63 15.04 -23.75
C CYS A 205 14.05 15.85 -24.93
N ASP A 206 14.68 15.82 -26.10
CA ASP A 206 14.14 16.43 -27.33
C ASP A 206 12.95 15.64 -27.90
N GLN A 207 12.95 14.30 -27.80
CA GLN A 207 11.77 13.50 -28.13
C GLN A 207 10.60 13.80 -27.20
N ARG A 208 10.87 14.01 -25.90
CA ARG A 208 9.89 14.41 -24.89
C ARG A 208 9.33 15.80 -25.20
N LYS A 209 10.20 16.77 -25.51
CA LYS A 209 9.81 18.11 -25.98
C LYS A 209 8.86 18.05 -27.18
N GLY A 210 9.18 17.24 -28.19
CA GLY A 210 8.36 17.05 -29.39
C GLY A 210 6.92 16.55 -29.15
N ARG A 211 6.58 16.16 -27.91
CA ARG A 211 5.21 15.79 -27.53
C ARG A 211 4.28 17.00 -27.39
N ALA A 212 4.82 18.22 -27.18
CA ALA A 212 4.03 19.45 -27.01
C ALA A 212 3.65 20.16 -28.32
N GLY A 213 4.34 19.88 -29.44
CA GLY A 213 4.20 20.63 -30.71
C GLY A 213 3.34 19.96 -31.77
N ARG A 214 2.41 19.08 -31.39
CA ARG A 214 1.65 18.23 -32.32
C ARG A 214 0.40 18.88 -32.90
N VAL A 215 -0.30 19.67 -32.08
CA VAL A 215 -1.62 20.24 -32.43
C VAL A 215 -1.63 21.77 -32.40
N SER A 216 -0.73 22.39 -31.65
CA SER A 216 -0.64 23.83 -31.47
C SER A 216 0.76 24.20 -30.96
N LYS A 217 1.00 25.51 -30.77
CA LYS A 217 2.22 25.99 -30.13
C LYS A 217 2.37 25.35 -28.75
N GLY A 218 3.50 24.69 -28.53
CA GLY A 218 3.79 23.94 -27.31
C GLY A 218 4.81 24.62 -26.40
N TYR A 219 4.91 24.12 -25.17
CA TYR A 219 5.87 24.59 -24.17
C TYR A 219 6.51 23.40 -23.46
N CYS A 220 7.83 23.42 -23.28
CA CYS A 220 8.60 22.39 -22.59
C CYS A 220 9.41 23.02 -21.45
N TYR A 221 9.20 22.52 -20.24
CA TYR A 221 9.86 22.97 -19.02
C TYR A 221 10.79 21.87 -18.52
N ARG A 222 12.10 22.09 -18.61
CA ARG A 222 13.14 21.19 -18.12
C ARG A 222 13.53 21.58 -16.71
N LEU A 223 13.34 20.66 -15.76
CA LEU A 223 13.59 20.93 -14.34
C LEU A 223 15.06 20.73 -13.95
N ILE A 224 15.95 21.29 -14.77
CA ILE A 224 17.41 21.33 -14.61
C ILE A 224 17.91 22.71 -15.03
N ARG A 225 19.11 23.08 -14.56
CA ARG A 225 19.76 24.33 -14.97
C ARG A 225 20.37 24.21 -16.37
N ARG A 226 20.51 25.35 -17.05
CA ARG A 226 21.05 25.43 -18.42
C ARG A 226 22.54 25.09 -18.47
N ASP A 227 23.32 25.55 -17.48
CA ASP A 227 24.74 25.21 -17.34
C ASP A 227 24.96 23.69 -17.24
N PHE A 228 24.11 23.00 -16.46
CA PHE A 228 24.13 21.54 -16.33
C PHE A 228 23.67 20.83 -17.61
N TRP A 229 22.64 21.35 -18.29
CA TRP A 229 22.21 20.83 -19.58
C TRP A 229 23.32 20.86 -20.62
N ASP A 230 24.05 21.98 -20.72
CA ASP A 230 25.10 22.16 -21.73
C ASP A 230 26.35 21.32 -21.41
N GLY A 231 26.75 21.26 -20.13
CA GLY A 231 28.02 20.66 -19.71
C GLY A 231 27.99 19.20 -19.26
N ALA A 232 26.86 18.69 -18.74
CA ALA A 232 26.82 17.40 -18.04
C ALA A 232 25.85 16.36 -18.62
N ILE A 233 24.76 16.80 -19.27
CA ILE A 233 23.78 15.86 -19.86
C ILE A 233 24.37 15.22 -21.14
N PRO A 234 24.38 13.88 -21.25
CA PRO A 234 24.91 13.21 -22.44
C PRO A 234 24.03 13.46 -23.67
N ASP A 235 24.64 13.66 -24.84
CA ASP A 235 23.89 13.93 -26.07
C ASP A 235 23.02 12.72 -26.49
N HIS A 236 23.58 11.52 -26.38
CA HIS A 236 22.97 10.27 -26.81
C HIS A 236 22.94 9.21 -25.70
N ALA A 237 21.89 8.38 -25.72
CA ALA A 237 21.84 7.20 -24.86
C ALA A 237 22.85 6.15 -25.36
N VAL A 238 23.54 5.49 -24.43
CA VAL A 238 24.44 4.38 -24.76
C VAL A 238 23.63 3.26 -25.45
N PRO A 239 24.06 2.70 -26.59
CA PRO A 239 23.37 1.61 -27.27
C PRO A 239 23.14 0.37 -26.39
N GLU A 240 22.04 -0.35 -26.61
CA GLU A 240 21.68 -1.53 -25.81
C GLU A 240 22.72 -2.66 -25.92
N MET A 241 23.31 -2.84 -27.10
CA MET A 241 24.36 -3.84 -27.35
C MET A 241 25.60 -3.66 -26.47
N LEU A 242 25.84 -2.45 -25.96
CA LEU A 242 26.96 -2.14 -25.06
C LEU A 242 26.61 -2.30 -23.57
N ARG A 243 25.34 -2.56 -23.23
CA ARG A 243 24.83 -2.55 -21.85
C ARG A 243 24.08 -3.82 -21.44
N CYS A 244 23.64 -4.62 -22.41
CA CYS A 244 22.84 -5.82 -22.20
C CYS A 244 23.65 -7.11 -22.48
N PRO A 245 23.32 -8.23 -21.83
CA PRO A 245 23.97 -9.52 -22.06
C PRO A 245 23.89 -9.97 -23.52
N LEU A 246 25.00 -10.48 -24.07
CA LEU A 246 25.13 -10.83 -25.49
C LEU A 246 24.72 -12.27 -25.81
N GLY A 247 24.24 -13.05 -24.83
CA GLY A 247 24.08 -14.51 -24.94
C GLY A 247 23.21 -14.94 -26.12
N SER A 248 22.02 -14.34 -26.27
CA SER A 248 21.12 -14.63 -27.39
C SER A 248 21.69 -14.21 -28.75
N THR A 249 22.49 -13.13 -28.79
CA THR A 249 23.16 -12.68 -30.01
C THR A 249 24.23 -13.70 -30.43
N ILE A 250 25.10 -14.11 -29.50
CA ILE A 250 26.16 -15.09 -29.76
C ILE A 250 25.60 -16.45 -30.21
N LEU A 251 24.53 -16.94 -29.56
CA LEU A 251 23.89 -18.19 -29.98
C LEU A 251 23.31 -18.11 -31.40
N LYS A 252 22.75 -16.95 -31.80
CA LYS A 252 22.26 -16.75 -33.18
C LYS A 252 23.39 -16.69 -34.19
N VAL A 253 24.50 -16.02 -33.86
CA VAL A 253 25.72 -15.97 -34.69
C VAL A 253 26.22 -17.39 -34.99
N LYS A 254 26.29 -18.23 -33.95
CA LYS A 254 26.68 -19.64 -34.08
C LYS A 254 25.66 -20.49 -34.83
N LEU A 255 24.36 -20.31 -34.57
CA LEU A 255 23.30 -21.04 -35.28
C LEU A 255 23.30 -20.74 -36.79
N LEU A 256 23.59 -19.49 -37.16
CA LEU A 256 23.62 -19.02 -38.55
C LEU A 256 24.98 -19.21 -39.24
N ASP A 257 25.95 -19.82 -38.55
CA ASP A 257 27.33 -20.03 -39.04
C ASP A 257 27.99 -18.76 -39.61
N MET A 258 27.84 -17.64 -38.87
CA MET A 258 28.36 -16.33 -39.30
C MET A 258 29.83 -16.10 -38.89
N GLY A 259 30.55 -17.16 -38.49
CA GLY A 259 31.93 -17.11 -38.04
C GLY A 259 32.12 -16.81 -36.53
N GLU A 260 33.34 -16.41 -36.16
CA GLU A 260 33.71 -16.13 -34.77
C GLU A 260 32.93 -14.92 -34.23
N PRO A 261 32.24 -15.03 -33.07
CA PRO A 261 31.47 -13.93 -32.49
C PRO A 261 32.28 -12.65 -32.28
N ARG A 262 33.55 -12.78 -31.89
CA ARG A 262 34.48 -11.66 -31.70
C ARG A 262 34.71 -10.88 -32.99
N ALA A 263 35.01 -11.58 -34.08
CA ALA A 263 35.30 -10.97 -35.37
C ALA A 263 34.05 -10.28 -35.96
N LEU A 264 32.89 -10.93 -35.85
CA LEU A 264 31.64 -10.37 -36.37
C LEU A 264 31.14 -9.17 -35.55
N LEU A 265 31.15 -9.25 -34.22
CA LEU A 265 30.67 -8.14 -33.39
C LEU A 265 31.59 -6.92 -33.45
N ALA A 266 32.87 -7.09 -33.79
CA ALA A 266 33.78 -5.99 -34.09
C ALA A 266 33.36 -5.16 -35.31
N THR A 267 32.56 -5.72 -36.22
CA THR A 267 32.04 -4.99 -37.39
C THR A 267 30.70 -4.30 -37.13
N ALA A 268 30.15 -4.37 -35.92
CA ALA A 268 28.88 -3.72 -35.60
C ALA A 268 29.01 -2.20 -35.52
N LEU A 269 27.89 -1.47 -35.67
CA LEU A 269 27.88 0.01 -35.63
C LEU A 269 28.54 0.56 -34.35
N SER A 270 28.23 -0.04 -33.21
CA SER A 270 28.83 0.28 -31.92
C SER A 270 29.32 -1.02 -31.27
N PRO A 271 30.56 -1.46 -31.54
CA PRO A 271 31.02 -2.79 -31.16
C PRO A 271 31.12 -2.95 -29.63
N PRO A 272 30.65 -4.08 -29.06
CA PRO A 272 30.78 -4.35 -27.63
C PRO A 272 32.24 -4.58 -27.22
N SER A 273 32.52 -4.43 -25.92
CA SER A 273 33.85 -4.70 -25.39
C SER A 273 34.22 -6.17 -25.57
N LEU A 274 35.51 -6.44 -25.82
CA LEU A 274 36.00 -7.81 -25.96
C LEU A 274 35.76 -8.64 -24.69
N SER A 275 35.95 -8.03 -23.51
CA SER A 275 35.68 -8.65 -22.22
C SER A 275 34.23 -9.11 -22.08
N ASP A 276 33.24 -8.34 -22.56
CA ASP A 276 31.83 -8.73 -22.46
C ASP A 276 31.50 -9.91 -23.37
N ILE A 277 32.10 -9.96 -24.57
CA ILE A 277 31.96 -11.10 -25.48
C ILE A 277 32.55 -12.36 -24.81
N GLU A 278 33.79 -12.28 -24.33
CA GLU A 278 34.51 -13.40 -23.71
C GLU A 278 33.76 -13.93 -22.48
N ARG A 279 33.29 -13.02 -21.61
CA ARG A 279 32.50 -13.37 -20.42
C ARG A 279 31.16 -14.01 -20.79
N THR A 280 30.52 -13.54 -21.85
CA THR A 280 29.28 -14.15 -22.36
C THR A 280 29.53 -15.56 -22.91
N VAL A 281 30.63 -15.78 -23.64
CA VAL A 281 31.00 -17.11 -24.14
C VAL A 281 31.24 -18.07 -22.98
N LEU A 282 31.95 -17.64 -21.93
CA LEU A 282 32.15 -18.43 -20.72
C LEU A 282 30.81 -18.80 -20.06
N LEU A 283 29.90 -17.83 -19.89
CA LEU A 283 28.56 -18.08 -19.36
C LEU A 283 27.79 -19.11 -20.21
N LEU A 284 27.86 -19.02 -21.55
CA LEU A 284 27.19 -19.96 -22.43
C LEU A 284 27.81 -21.37 -22.36
N LYS A 285 29.12 -21.48 -22.12
CA LYS A 285 29.79 -22.75 -21.82
C LYS A 285 29.32 -23.34 -20.49
N GLU A 286 29.22 -22.53 -19.43
CA GLU A 286 28.70 -22.94 -18.12
C GLU A 286 27.23 -23.40 -18.16
N VAL A 287 26.40 -22.71 -18.96
CA VAL A 287 25.01 -23.11 -19.21
C VAL A 287 24.92 -24.43 -19.99
N GLY A 288 26.00 -24.84 -20.67
CA GLY A 288 26.08 -26.02 -21.54
C GLY A 288 25.60 -25.75 -22.96
N ALA A 289 25.43 -24.48 -23.35
CA ALA A 289 25.00 -24.08 -24.69
C ALA A 289 26.15 -24.13 -25.71
N LEU A 290 27.38 -23.85 -25.27
CA LEU A 290 28.60 -24.00 -26.06
C LEU A 290 29.52 -25.08 -25.46
N ALA A 291 30.29 -25.76 -26.30
CA ALA A 291 31.23 -26.80 -25.86
C ALA A 291 32.44 -26.21 -25.10
N VAL A 292 32.97 -26.96 -24.13
CA VAL A 292 34.07 -26.51 -23.25
C VAL A 292 35.47 -26.79 -23.84
N SER A 293 35.69 -27.82 -24.66
CA SER A 293 37.04 -28.13 -25.20
C SER A 293 37.14 -29.13 -26.39
N ALA A 294 38.04 -28.79 -27.33
CA ALA A 294 39.10 -29.54 -28.04
C ALA A 294 38.89 -31.00 -28.52
N GLN A 295 38.10 -31.19 -29.57
CA GLN A 295 38.24 -32.34 -30.47
C GLN A 295 38.38 -31.85 -31.91
N GLY A 296 39.57 -31.36 -32.23
CA GLY A 296 39.89 -30.75 -33.52
C GLY A 296 40.66 -29.45 -33.31
N GLU A 297 41.78 -29.29 -34.01
CA GLU A 297 42.65 -28.13 -33.93
C GLU A 297 41.86 -26.83 -34.24
N ALA A 298 42.08 -25.77 -33.43
CA ALA A 298 41.76 -24.36 -33.69
C ALA A 298 40.51 -23.69 -33.06
N GLU A 299 40.02 -24.08 -31.88
CA GLU A 299 39.07 -23.23 -31.12
C GLU A 299 39.63 -22.79 -29.76
N GLY A 300 39.90 -21.47 -29.64
CA GLY A 300 40.48 -20.85 -28.46
C GLY A 300 39.49 -20.75 -27.27
N PRO A 301 39.96 -20.30 -26.09
CA PRO A 301 39.12 -20.18 -24.89
C PRO A 301 37.93 -19.23 -25.07
N HIS A 302 38.01 -18.33 -26.04
CA HIS A 302 37.05 -17.26 -26.33
C HIS A 302 35.99 -17.64 -27.38
N ASP A 303 35.95 -18.90 -27.83
CA ASP A 303 34.92 -19.40 -28.74
C ASP A 303 34.49 -20.84 -28.38
N GLY A 304 33.44 -21.37 -29.03
CA GLY A 304 33.09 -22.78 -28.94
C GLY A 304 31.91 -23.19 -29.82
N GLU A 305 31.91 -24.47 -30.19
CA GLU A 305 30.82 -25.08 -30.97
C GLU A 305 29.49 -25.19 -30.24
N LEU A 306 28.41 -25.09 -31.03
CA LEU A 306 27.04 -25.17 -30.53
C LEU A 306 26.69 -26.61 -30.11
N THR A 307 26.34 -26.81 -28.85
CA THR A 307 25.90 -28.13 -28.36
C THR A 307 24.47 -28.44 -28.81
N PHE A 308 23.98 -29.65 -28.55
CA PHE A 308 22.56 -29.96 -28.76
C PHE A 308 21.66 -29.02 -27.93
N LEU A 309 22.01 -28.80 -26.65
CA LEU A 309 21.29 -27.84 -25.81
C LEU A 309 21.36 -26.44 -26.43
N GLY A 310 22.54 -25.98 -26.87
CA GLY A 310 22.71 -24.70 -27.55
C GLY A 310 21.83 -24.54 -28.79
N ARG A 311 21.71 -25.60 -29.61
CA ARG A 311 20.80 -25.62 -30.78
C ARG A 311 19.35 -25.43 -30.39
N VAL A 312 18.89 -26.09 -29.32
CA VAL A 312 17.54 -25.88 -28.79
C VAL A 312 17.37 -24.43 -28.33
N LEU A 313 18.28 -23.94 -27.47
CA LEU A 313 18.20 -22.59 -26.91
C LEU A 313 18.18 -21.49 -27.99
N ALA A 314 18.97 -21.65 -29.05
CA ALA A 314 19.05 -20.68 -30.14
C ALA A 314 17.76 -20.58 -30.98
N GLN A 315 16.93 -21.63 -30.99
CA GLN A 315 15.65 -21.66 -31.73
C GLN A 315 14.45 -21.15 -30.92
N LEU A 316 14.57 -21.06 -29.60
CA LEU A 316 13.50 -20.59 -28.73
C LEU A 316 13.54 -19.06 -28.58
N PRO A 317 12.41 -18.34 -28.74
CA PRO A 317 12.33 -16.89 -28.56
C PRO A 317 12.27 -16.47 -27.08
N VAL A 318 13.07 -17.10 -26.23
CA VAL A 318 13.15 -16.81 -24.77
C VAL A 318 14.61 -16.71 -24.34
N SER A 319 14.87 -16.26 -23.10
CA SER A 319 16.24 -16.24 -22.58
C SER A 319 16.81 -17.66 -22.47
N HIS A 320 18.14 -17.79 -22.49
CA HIS A 320 18.81 -19.09 -22.40
C HIS A 320 18.49 -19.84 -21.08
N GLN A 321 18.23 -19.14 -19.96
CA GLN A 321 17.77 -19.79 -18.72
C GLN A 321 16.37 -20.39 -18.87
N LEU A 322 15.44 -19.66 -19.52
CA LEU A 322 14.08 -20.16 -19.76
C LEU A 322 14.07 -21.30 -20.79
N GLY A 323 14.92 -21.26 -21.81
CA GLY A 323 15.09 -22.40 -22.71
C GLY A 323 15.64 -23.62 -21.98
N LYS A 324 16.62 -23.44 -21.07
CA LYS A 324 17.15 -24.53 -20.22
C LYS A 324 16.07 -25.09 -19.30
N LEU A 325 15.21 -24.24 -18.74
CA LEU A 325 14.05 -24.64 -17.95
C LEU A 325 13.14 -25.60 -18.73
N VAL A 326 12.84 -25.28 -19.99
CA VAL A 326 11.99 -26.11 -20.85
C VAL A 326 12.63 -27.48 -21.12
N VAL A 327 13.94 -27.51 -21.43
CA VAL A 327 14.67 -28.77 -21.66
C VAL A 327 14.71 -29.64 -20.40
N LEU A 328 15.02 -29.04 -19.24
CA LEU A 328 14.97 -29.74 -17.95
C LEU A 328 13.55 -30.22 -17.64
N GLY A 329 12.53 -29.41 -17.92
CA GLY A 329 11.13 -29.79 -17.78
C GLY A 329 10.78 -31.05 -18.56
N HIS A 330 11.30 -31.21 -19.77
CA HIS A 330 11.16 -32.45 -20.54
C HIS A 330 11.84 -33.64 -19.85
N VAL A 331 13.12 -33.48 -19.45
CA VAL A 331 13.91 -34.54 -18.80
C VAL A 331 13.27 -35.05 -17.51
N PHE A 332 12.67 -34.14 -16.72
CA PHE A 332 12.09 -34.45 -15.41
C PHE A 332 10.57 -34.67 -15.45
N GLY A 333 9.92 -34.65 -16.62
CA GLY A 333 8.49 -34.96 -16.76
C GLY A 333 7.53 -33.85 -16.30
N CYS A 334 7.97 -32.58 -16.33
CA CYS A 334 7.17 -31.39 -16.02
C CYS A 334 7.25 -30.33 -17.14
N LEU A 335 7.25 -30.78 -18.40
CA LEU A 335 7.41 -29.93 -19.58
C LEU A 335 6.28 -28.89 -19.72
N ASP A 336 5.03 -29.28 -19.44
CA ASP A 336 3.86 -28.40 -19.55
C ASP A 336 4.00 -27.17 -18.63
N GLU A 337 4.32 -27.40 -17.36
CA GLU A 337 4.57 -26.34 -16.38
C GLU A 337 5.72 -25.43 -16.81
N CYS A 338 6.82 -26.02 -17.30
CA CYS A 338 8.01 -25.28 -17.71
C CYS A 338 7.76 -24.42 -18.95
N LEU A 339 6.95 -24.88 -19.91
CA LEU A 339 6.51 -24.08 -21.06
C LEU A 339 5.65 -22.90 -20.62
N ILE A 340 4.71 -23.11 -19.69
CA ILE A 340 3.89 -22.02 -19.15
C ILE A 340 4.77 -20.97 -18.46
N ILE A 341 5.71 -21.41 -17.62
CA ILE A 341 6.63 -20.51 -16.91
C ILE A 341 7.52 -19.75 -17.90
N ALA A 342 8.10 -20.44 -18.89
CA ALA A 342 8.93 -19.82 -19.91
C ALA A 342 8.16 -18.75 -20.70
N SER A 343 6.93 -19.04 -21.13
CA SER A 343 6.08 -18.08 -21.83
C SER A 343 5.71 -16.89 -20.95
N ALA A 344 5.33 -17.15 -19.70
CA ALA A 344 4.88 -16.11 -18.78
C ALA A 344 6.00 -15.17 -18.33
N LEU A 345 7.21 -15.68 -18.10
CA LEU A 345 8.38 -14.88 -17.70
C LEU A 345 9.04 -14.16 -18.87
N SER A 346 8.86 -14.64 -20.11
CA SER A 346 9.36 -13.96 -21.31
C SER A 346 8.53 -12.75 -21.73
N LEU A 347 7.30 -12.63 -21.21
CA LEU A 347 6.36 -11.55 -21.54
C LEU A 347 6.06 -10.69 -20.31
N LYS A 348 5.28 -9.62 -20.52
CA LYS A 348 4.78 -8.80 -19.40
C LYS A 348 3.84 -9.63 -18.53
N ASN A 349 3.99 -9.48 -17.22
CA ASN A 349 3.19 -10.19 -16.23
C ASN A 349 1.68 -9.95 -16.45
N PHE A 350 0.89 -11.03 -16.46
CA PHE A 350 -0.56 -10.94 -16.63
C PHE A 350 -1.32 -10.68 -15.33
N PHE A 351 -0.68 -10.78 -14.15
CA PHE A 351 -1.28 -10.36 -12.89
C PHE A 351 -1.42 -8.83 -12.86
N VAL A 352 -2.62 -8.39 -12.51
CA VAL A 352 -3.03 -7.00 -12.48
C VAL A 352 -2.75 -6.43 -11.10
N MET A 353 -2.01 -5.33 -11.05
CA MET A 353 -1.79 -4.53 -9.84
C MET A 353 -2.36 -3.13 -10.10
N PRO A 354 -3.68 -2.92 -9.97
CA PRO A 354 -4.30 -1.65 -10.33
C PRO A 354 -3.70 -0.50 -9.53
N PHE A 355 -3.69 0.69 -10.13
CA PHE A 355 -3.14 1.86 -9.46
C PHE A 355 -3.97 2.15 -8.19
N ARG A 356 -3.29 2.29 -7.03
CA ARG A 356 -3.87 2.39 -5.67
C ARG A 356 -4.56 1.14 -5.10
N GLN A 357 -4.72 0.06 -5.86
CA GLN A 357 -5.25 -1.22 -5.36
C GLN A 357 -4.22 -2.36 -5.45
N GLN A 358 -2.94 -2.00 -5.33
CA GLN A 358 -1.82 -2.93 -5.45
C GLN A 358 -1.90 -4.09 -4.43
N LEU A 359 -2.43 -3.83 -3.23
CA LEU A 359 -2.65 -4.87 -2.23
C LEU A 359 -3.69 -5.91 -2.67
N ASP A 360 -4.79 -5.49 -3.28
CA ASP A 360 -5.85 -6.42 -3.70
C ASP A 360 -5.37 -7.32 -4.84
N GLY A 361 -4.62 -6.75 -5.79
CA GLY A 361 -3.93 -7.53 -6.83
C GLY A 361 -2.94 -8.52 -6.22
N TYR A 362 -2.12 -8.09 -5.27
CA TYR A 362 -1.14 -8.96 -4.61
C TYR A 362 -1.82 -10.09 -3.81
N ARG A 363 -2.91 -9.78 -3.12
CA ARG A 363 -3.74 -10.80 -2.44
C ARG A 363 -4.23 -11.86 -3.42
N ASN A 364 -4.70 -11.44 -4.60
CA ASN A 364 -5.17 -12.39 -5.61
C ASN A 364 -4.03 -13.26 -6.16
N LYS A 365 -2.87 -12.68 -6.47
CA LYS A 365 -1.67 -13.43 -6.85
C LYS A 365 -1.29 -14.49 -5.80
N MET A 366 -1.36 -14.14 -4.51
CA MET A 366 -1.09 -15.11 -3.44
C MET A 366 -2.08 -16.27 -3.41
N LYS A 367 -3.36 -16.06 -3.76
CA LYS A 367 -4.34 -17.16 -3.85
C LYS A 367 -3.87 -18.23 -4.86
N PHE A 368 -3.38 -17.81 -6.02
CA PHE A 368 -2.82 -18.73 -7.02
C PHE A 368 -1.51 -19.37 -6.59
N SER A 369 -0.70 -18.70 -5.77
CA SER A 369 0.53 -19.29 -5.21
C SER A 369 0.24 -20.40 -4.18
N GLY A 370 -0.96 -20.39 -3.58
CA GLY A 370 -1.32 -21.30 -2.49
C GLY A 370 -0.30 -21.27 -1.35
N SER A 371 0.21 -22.44 -0.97
CA SER A 371 1.24 -22.60 0.06
C SER A 371 2.68 -22.59 -0.49
N SER A 372 2.87 -22.32 -1.79
CA SER A 372 4.15 -22.52 -2.46
C SER A 372 5.20 -21.45 -2.21
N LYS A 373 4.76 -20.23 -1.89
CA LYS A 373 5.64 -19.06 -1.84
C LYS A 373 6.46 -18.90 -3.15
N SER A 374 5.93 -19.38 -4.28
CA SER A 374 6.58 -19.34 -5.59
C SER A 374 5.72 -18.60 -6.60
N ASP A 375 6.29 -17.55 -7.18
CA ASP A 375 5.66 -16.79 -8.26
C ASP A 375 5.49 -17.62 -9.53
N CYS A 376 6.45 -18.50 -9.83
CA CYS A 376 6.37 -19.39 -10.99
C CYS A 376 5.17 -20.36 -10.87
N ILE A 377 4.94 -20.91 -9.67
CA ILE A 377 3.78 -21.76 -9.41
C ILE A 377 2.48 -20.96 -9.52
N ALA A 378 2.45 -19.72 -9.01
CA ALA A 378 1.28 -18.86 -9.15
C ALA A 378 0.92 -18.60 -10.63
N LEU A 379 1.93 -18.42 -11.50
CA LEU A 379 1.73 -18.26 -12.94
C LEU A 379 1.13 -19.52 -13.58
N VAL A 380 1.66 -20.70 -13.22
CA VAL A 380 1.15 -22.00 -13.70
C VAL A 380 -0.31 -22.21 -13.29
N GLU A 381 -0.63 -22.02 -12.01
CA GLU A 381 -1.99 -22.24 -11.50
C GLU A 381 -3.00 -21.25 -12.10
N ALA A 382 -2.62 -19.98 -12.25
CA ALA A 382 -3.48 -18.98 -12.90
C ALA A 382 -3.74 -19.32 -14.38
N PHE A 383 -2.70 -19.68 -15.13
CA PHE A 383 -2.83 -20.08 -16.53
C PHE A 383 -3.70 -21.34 -16.70
N ARG A 384 -3.46 -22.37 -15.88
CA ARG A 384 -4.24 -23.61 -15.89
C ARG A 384 -5.70 -23.39 -15.53
N THR A 385 -5.97 -22.55 -14.53
CA THR A 385 -7.34 -22.20 -14.15
C THR A 385 -8.07 -21.54 -15.30
N TRP A 386 -7.45 -20.54 -15.95
CA TRP A 386 -8.01 -19.88 -17.12
C TRP A 386 -8.25 -20.86 -18.28
N GLN A 387 -7.26 -21.70 -18.61
CA GLN A 387 -7.36 -22.67 -19.70
C GLN A 387 -8.46 -23.72 -19.44
N ALA A 388 -8.56 -24.22 -18.21
CA ALA A 388 -9.60 -25.18 -17.82
C ALA A 388 -11.01 -24.58 -17.89
N CYS A 389 -11.20 -23.33 -17.45
CA CYS A 389 -12.47 -22.62 -17.62
C CYS A 389 -12.85 -22.45 -19.11
N ARG A 390 -11.87 -22.17 -19.98
CA ARG A 390 -12.10 -22.12 -21.43
C ARG A 390 -12.50 -23.48 -22.00
N GLN A 391 -11.83 -24.56 -21.60
CA GLN A 391 -12.12 -25.92 -22.06
C GLN A 391 -13.51 -26.40 -21.61
N ARG A 392 -13.95 -26.05 -20.39
CA ARG A 392 -15.31 -26.33 -19.90
C ARG A 392 -16.38 -25.48 -20.57
N GLY A 393 -15.99 -24.47 -21.35
CA GLY A 393 -16.91 -23.57 -22.05
C GLY A 393 -17.46 -22.42 -21.20
N GLU A 394 -16.90 -22.18 -20.00
CA GLU A 394 -17.33 -21.11 -19.09
C GLU A 394 -16.92 -19.72 -19.57
N LEU A 395 -15.87 -19.64 -20.40
CA LEU A 395 -15.30 -18.37 -20.92
C LEU A 395 -15.45 -18.27 -22.44
N ARG A 396 -16.60 -18.69 -22.98
CA ARG A 396 -16.87 -18.64 -24.44
C ARG A 396 -17.14 -17.23 -24.93
N HIS A 397 -17.89 -16.43 -24.16
CA HIS A 397 -18.16 -15.06 -24.54
C HIS A 397 -17.04 -14.14 -24.04
N PRO A 398 -16.59 -13.16 -24.86
CA PRO A 398 -15.56 -12.21 -24.45
C PRO A 398 -15.87 -11.47 -23.14
N LYS A 399 -17.17 -11.24 -22.85
CA LYS A 399 -17.61 -10.61 -21.61
C LYS A 399 -17.30 -11.48 -20.38
N ASP A 400 -17.63 -12.77 -20.43
CA ASP A 400 -17.41 -13.70 -19.32
C ASP A 400 -15.91 -13.84 -19.02
N GLU A 401 -15.09 -13.86 -20.07
CA GLU A 401 -13.63 -13.88 -19.93
C GLU A 401 -13.09 -12.59 -19.32
N LEU A 402 -13.60 -11.42 -19.72
CA LEU A 402 -13.24 -10.13 -19.10
C LEU A 402 -13.66 -10.06 -17.64
N ASP A 403 -14.87 -10.51 -17.30
CA ASP A 403 -15.37 -10.52 -15.93
C ASP A 403 -14.58 -11.52 -15.06
N TRP A 404 -14.20 -12.69 -15.60
CA TRP A 404 -13.26 -13.61 -14.96
C TRP A 404 -11.90 -12.94 -14.71
N GLY A 405 -11.37 -12.21 -15.68
CA GLY A 405 -10.13 -11.45 -15.54
C GLY A 405 -10.21 -10.40 -14.44
N ARG A 406 -11.30 -9.65 -14.35
CA ARG A 406 -11.54 -8.67 -13.29
C ARG A 406 -11.60 -9.30 -11.90
N LEU A 407 -12.36 -10.39 -11.74
CA LEU A 407 -12.50 -11.10 -10.47
C LEU A 407 -11.16 -11.71 -9.99
N ASN A 408 -10.32 -12.16 -10.92
CA ASN A 408 -9.04 -12.80 -10.62
C ASN A 408 -7.83 -11.84 -10.69
N TYR A 409 -8.05 -10.55 -10.98
CA TYR A 409 -6.97 -9.58 -11.20
C TYR A 409 -5.96 -10.09 -12.24
N ILE A 410 -6.48 -10.54 -13.39
CA ILE A 410 -5.71 -11.05 -14.53
C ILE A 410 -6.07 -10.26 -15.79
N GLN A 411 -5.04 -9.80 -16.51
CA GLN A 411 -5.20 -9.06 -17.75
C GLN A 411 -5.40 -10.04 -18.91
N ILE A 412 -6.63 -10.13 -19.42
CA ILE A 412 -7.02 -11.11 -20.46
C ILE A 412 -6.17 -11.02 -21.73
N LYS A 413 -5.80 -9.82 -22.16
CA LYS A 413 -4.91 -9.66 -23.31
C LYS A 413 -3.55 -10.34 -23.08
N ARG A 414 -2.97 -10.21 -21.87
CA ARG A 414 -1.65 -10.75 -21.54
C ARG A 414 -1.65 -12.25 -21.38
N ILE A 415 -2.65 -12.81 -20.70
CA ILE A 415 -2.73 -14.28 -20.56
C ILE A 415 -2.96 -14.96 -21.91
N ARG A 416 -3.63 -14.29 -22.86
CA ARG A 416 -3.72 -14.74 -24.26
C ARG A 416 -2.38 -14.64 -25.00
N GLU A 417 -1.63 -13.54 -24.87
CA GLU A 417 -0.26 -13.44 -25.41
C GLU A 417 0.65 -14.56 -24.86
N VAL A 418 0.52 -14.89 -23.57
CA VAL A 418 1.23 -16.03 -22.95
C VAL A 418 0.77 -17.37 -23.53
N ALA A 419 -0.52 -17.54 -23.81
CA ALA A 419 -1.04 -18.76 -24.43
C ALA A 419 -0.54 -18.92 -25.87
N GLU A 420 -0.47 -17.83 -26.64
CA GLU A 420 0.09 -17.81 -27.99
C GLU A 420 1.58 -18.20 -27.98
N LEU A 421 2.37 -17.61 -27.07
CA LEU A 421 3.79 -17.98 -26.91
C LEU A 421 3.95 -19.42 -26.40
N TYR A 422 3.07 -19.89 -25.50
CA TYR A 422 3.07 -21.29 -25.05
C TYR A 422 2.88 -22.27 -26.21
N GLU A 423 1.93 -22.02 -27.10
CA GLU A 423 1.74 -22.88 -28.28
C GLU A 423 2.91 -22.76 -29.28
N ASP A 424 3.48 -21.58 -29.49
CA ASP A 424 4.69 -21.41 -30.32
C ASP A 424 5.89 -22.18 -29.74
N LEU A 425 6.16 -22.06 -28.45
CA LEU A 425 7.22 -22.79 -27.77
C LEU A 425 7.00 -24.30 -27.85
N LYS A 426 5.78 -24.77 -27.57
CA LYS A 426 5.39 -26.18 -27.68
C LYS A 426 5.63 -26.74 -29.09
N ASN A 427 5.30 -25.97 -30.12
CA ASN A 427 5.53 -26.35 -31.51
C ASN A 427 7.03 -26.39 -31.85
N ARG A 428 7.82 -25.41 -31.41
CA ARG A 428 9.28 -25.39 -31.62
C ARG A 428 9.99 -26.57 -30.95
N VAL A 429 9.66 -26.86 -29.69
CA VAL A 429 10.30 -27.96 -28.95
C VAL A 429 9.90 -29.34 -29.49
N SER A 430 8.74 -29.45 -30.15
CA SER A 430 8.32 -30.70 -30.81
C SER A 430 9.28 -31.15 -31.91
N GLN A 431 9.99 -30.23 -32.56
CA GLN A 431 11.01 -30.54 -33.57
C GLN A 431 12.22 -31.29 -32.98
N PHE A 432 12.37 -31.25 -31.65
CA PHE A 432 13.38 -31.95 -30.89
C PHE A 432 12.81 -33.17 -30.14
N ASN A 433 11.65 -33.68 -30.54
CA ASN A 433 10.92 -34.79 -29.91
C ASN A 433 10.48 -34.51 -28.45
N MET A 434 10.38 -33.24 -28.06
CA MET A 434 9.84 -32.86 -26.75
C MET A 434 8.33 -32.61 -26.88
N HIS A 435 7.53 -33.53 -26.38
CA HIS A 435 6.06 -33.47 -26.44
C HIS A 435 5.44 -33.36 -25.06
N VAL A 436 4.37 -32.57 -24.95
CA VAL A 436 3.55 -32.50 -23.74
C VAL A 436 2.57 -33.67 -23.75
N ASP A 437 2.57 -34.48 -22.69
CA ASP A 437 1.65 -35.60 -22.55
C ASP A 437 0.20 -35.11 -22.33
N PRO A 438 -0.77 -35.48 -23.19
CA PRO A 438 -2.17 -35.12 -23.02
C PRO A 438 -2.86 -35.91 -21.90
N GLN A 439 -2.34 -37.06 -21.47
CA GLN A 439 -2.93 -37.89 -20.42
C GLN A 439 -2.22 -37.64 -19.09
N ARG A 440 -2.82 -36.79 -18.24
CA ARG A 440 -2.35 -36.70 -16.85
C ARG A 440 -2.69 -38.01 -16.11
N PRO A 441 -1.74 -38.63 -15.40
CA PRO A 441 -2.06 -39.77 -14.54
C PRO A 441 -3.12 -39.36 -13.51
N VAL A 442 -3.96 -40.32 -13.11
CA VAL A 442 -4.97 -40.11 -12.07
C VAL A 442 -4.25 -39.60 -10.82
N VAL A 443 -4.59 -38.37 -10.43
CA VAL A 443 -3.81 -37.58 -9.47
C VAL A 443 -4.23 -37.98 -8.05
N ASP A 444 -3.37 -38.72 -7.33
CA ASP A 444 -3.45 -38.75 -5.87
C ASP A 444 -2.80 -37.48 -5.28
N GLN A 445 -3.03 -37.20 -4.00
CA GLN A 445 -2.44 -36.02 -3.35
C GLN A 445 -0.91 -36.08 -3.32
N GLU A 446 -0.31 -37.28 -3.18
CA GLU A 446 1.13 -37.47 -3.08
C GLU A 446 1.86 -37.10 -4.38
N TYR A 447 1.26 -37.41 -5.52
CA TYR A 447 1.72 -37.07 -6.86
C TYR A 447 1.84 -35.56 -7.05
N VAL A 448 0.86 -34.78 -6.56
CA VAL A 448 0.90 -33.31 -6.63
C VAL A 448 2.10 -32.74 -5.86
N TRP A 449 2.37 -33.27 -4.66
CA TRP A 449 3.52 -32.85 -3.86
C TRP A 449 4.84 -33.21 -4.53
N LYS A 450 4.96 -34.44 -5.08
CA LYS A 450 6.14 -34.89 -5.82
C LYS A 450 6.40 -34.04 -7.06
N GLN A 451 5.38 -33.81 -7.89
CA GLN A 451 5.48 -32.97 -9.09
C GLN A 451 5.89 -31.54 -8.75
N ARG A 452 5.33 -30.97 -7.68
CA ARG A 452 5.72 -29.64 -7.21
C ARG A 452 7.17 -29.58 -6.75
N PHE A 453 7.66 -30.59 -6.03
CA PHE A 453 9.07 -30.68 -5.64
C PHE A 453 9.99 -30.82 -6.86
N ILE A 454 9.64 -31.68 -7.83
CA ILE A 454 10.39 -31.83 -9.08
C ILE A 454 10.47 -30.50 -9.83
N LEU A 455 9.36 -29.78 -9.96
CA LEU A 455 9.34 -28.46 -10.58
C LEU A 455 10.25 -27.46 -9.86
N GLN A 456 10.32 -27.50 -8.52
CA GLN A 456 11.25 -26.67 -7.75
C GLN A 456 12.71 -27.01 -8.03
N VAL A 457 13.04 -28.30 -8.18
CA VAL A 457 14.39 -28.76 -8.56
C VAL A 457 14.75 -28.27 -9.97
N VAL A 458 13.81 -28.37 -10.92
CA VAL A 458 13.99 -27.91 -12.30
C VAL A 458 14.17 -26.39 -12.36
N LEU A 459 13.37 -25.63 -11.61
CA LEU A 459 13.54 -24.19 -11.44
C LEU A 459 14.94 -23.86 -10.87
N ALA A 460 15.36 -24.53 -9.81
CA ALA A 460 16.69 -24.33 -9.23
C ALA A 460 17.81 -24.60 -10.25
N GLY A 461 17.73 -25.71 -11.00
CA GLY A 461 18.75 -26.06 -12.00
C GLY A 461 18.78 -25.14 -13.23
N ALA A 462 17.65 -24.54 -13.60
CA ALA A 462 17.55 -23.60 -14.71
C ALA A 462 18.06 -22.19 -14.34
N PHE A 463 17.77 -21.74 -13.12
CA PHE A 463 18.12 -20.39 -12.66
C PHE A 463 19.43 -20.31 -11.88
N TYR A 464 20.05 -21.44 -11.50
CA TYR A 464 21.40 -21.47 -10.91
C TYR A 464 22.41 -20.73 -11.81
N PRO A 465 23.35 -19.94 -11.24
CA PRO A 465 23.66 -19.77 -9.82
C PRO A 465 22.86 -18.68 -9.09
N ASN A 466 21.72 -18.22 -9.64
CA ASN A 466 20.92 -17.17 -8.99
C ASN A 466 20.14 -17.73 -7.79
N TYR A 467 20.76 -17.72 -6.61
CA TYR A 467 20.12 -18.07 -5.35
C TYR A 467 20.48 -17.06 -4.27
N PHE A 468 19.63 -16.95 -3.27
CA PHE A 468 19.90 -16.28 -2.01
C PHE A 468 19.65 -17.27 -0.87
N THR A 469 20.43 -17.16 0.19
CA THR A 469 20.21 -17.93 1.41
C THR A 469 19.55 -17.03 2.44
N PHE A 470 18.52 -17.53 3.09
CA PHE A 470 17.96 -16.87 4.25
C PHE A 470 18.71 -17.33 5.50
N GLY A 471 19.11 -16.39 6.35
CA GLY A 471 19.47 -16.74 7.73
C GLY A 471 18.30 -17.45 8.41
N GLN A 472 18.56 -18.48 9.21
CA GLN A 472 17.49 -19.07 10.02
C GLN A 472 16.99 -17.98 10.97
N PRO A 473 15.68 -17.65 10.94
CA PRO A 473 15.14 -16.69 11.88
C PRO A 473 15.27 -17.30 13.28
N ASP A 474 16.02 -16.64 14.15
CA ASP A 474 16.05 -16.96 15.57
C ASP A 474 14.65 -16.66 16.14
N GLU A 475 13.87 -17.71 16.39
CA GLU A 475 12.50 -17.60 16.88
C GLU A 475 12.45 -16.85 18.22
N GLU A 476 13.47 -17.01 19.07
CA GLU A 476 13.55 -16.37 20.38
C GLU A 476 13.81 -14.87 20.23
N MET A 477 14.73 -14.48 19.34
CA MET A 477 14.95 -13.07 18.99
C MET A 477 13.71 -12.46 18.33
N ALA A 478 13.05 -13.16 17.40
CA ALA A 478 11.86 -12.68 16.73
C ALA A 478 10.70 -12.41 17.71
N VAL A 479 10.49 -13.33 18.65
CA VAL A 479 9.48 -13.16 19.72
C VAL A 479 9.87 -12.00 20.64
N ARG A 480 11.15 -11.87 20.99
CA ARG A 480 11.65 -10.75 21.82
C ARG A 480 11.47 -9.39 21.14
N GLU A 481 11.73 -9.29 19.83
CA GLU A 481 11.51 -8.06 19.06
C GLU A 481 10.03 -7.66 18.99
N LEU A 482 9.14 -8.64 19.05
CA LEU A 482 7.69 -8.46 19.09
C LEU A 482 7.10 -8.49 20.51
N ALA A 483 7.92 -8.23 21.53
CA ALA A 483 7.50 -8.14 22.93
C ALA A 483 6.70 -9.38 23.42
N GLY A 484 7.14 -10.58 23.04
CA GLY A 484 6.51 -11.84 23.43
C GLY A 484 5.35 -12.29 22.53
N LYS A 485 5.03 -11.54 21.46
CA LYS A 485 3.94 -11.88 20.53
C LYS A 485 4.40 -12.85 19.43
N ASP A 486 3.48 -13.67 18.92
CA ASP A 486 3.74 -14.63 17.84
C ASP A 486 4.11 -13.88 16.53
N PRO A 487 5.34 -14.06 15.99
CA PRO A 487 5.75 -13.43 14.75
C PRO A 487 4.95 -13.90 13.53
N ARG A 488 4.25 -15.03 13.62
CA ARG A 488 3.39 -15.56 12.56
C ARG A 488 2.07 -14.80 12.42
N THR A 489 1.69 -14.00 13.42
CA THR A 489 0.40 -13.29 13.47
C THR A 489 0.52 -11.79 13.73
N THR A 490 1.73 -11.28 13.97
CA THR A 490 1.92 -9.94 14.53
C THR A 490 2.87 -9.11 13.69
N VAL A 491 2.57 -7.83 13.52
CA VAL A 491 3.49 -6.84 12.92
C VAL A 491 3.72 -5.69 13.89
N VAL A 492 4.83 -4.98 13.75
CA VAL A 492 5.17 -3.83 14.58
C VAL A 492 5.26 -2.55 13.75
N LEU A 493 4.64 -1.49 14.27
CA LEU A 493 4.81 -0.12 13.82
C LEU A 493 5.74 0.62 14.78
N LYS A 494 6.56 1.51 14.24
CA LYS A 494 7.45 2.41 15.00
C LYS A 494 6.99 3.86 14.79
N HIS A 495 7.52 4.77 15.61
CA HIS A 495 7.18 6.21 15.61
C HIS A 495 5.71 6.48 15.93
N ILE A 496 5.13 5.66 16.82
CA ILE A 496 3.81 5.94 17.37
C ILE A 496 3.91 7.21 18.23
N PRO A 497 3.03 8.20 18.03
CA PRO A 497 3.02 9.42 18.81
C PRO A 497 2.64 9.14 20.27
N PRO A 498 2.99 10.05 21.20
CA PRO A 498 2.55 9.97 22.59
C PRO A 498 1.03 9.74 22.67
N TYR A 499 0.60 8.95 23.66
CA TYR A 499 -0.80 8.56 23.82
C TYR A 499 -1.37 7.78 22.63
N GLY A 500 -0.55 6.91 22.00
CA GLY A 500 -0.93 6.09 20.84
C GLY A 500 -2.26 5.34 20.96
N PHE A 501 -2.65 4.95 22.17
CA PHE A 501 -3.92 4.28 22.47
C PHE A 501 -5.16 5.10 22.07
N LEU A 502 -5.06 6.44 22.03
CA LEU A 502 -6.14 7.33 21.56
C LEU A 502 -6.46 7.10 20.08
N TYR A 503 -5.48 6.66 19.31
CA TYR A 503 -5.58 6.48 17.85
C TYR A 503 -5.84 5.02 17.45
N HIS A 504 -6.25 4.16 18.39
CA HIS A 504 -6.48 2.73 18.15
C HIS A 504 -7.41 2.45 16.95
N LYS A 505 -8.55 3.16 16.85
CA LYS A 505 -9.50 2.98 15.73
C LYS A 505 -8.89 3.41 14.39
N GLN A 506 -8.08 4.48 14.36
CA GLN A 506 -7.38 4.91 13.15
C GLN A 506 -6.37 3.83 12.73
N LEU A 507 -5.56 3.33 13.68
CA LEU A 507 -4.62 2.24 13.43
C LEU A 507 -5.32 0.98 12.93
N GLN A 508 -6.43 0.57 13.55
CA GLN A 508 -7.21 -0.59 13.12
C GLN A 508 -7.72 -0.43 11.67
N SER A 509 -8.14 0.78 11.29
CA SER A 509 -8.60 1.10 9.93
C SER A 509 -7.47 0.95 8.90
N LEU A 510 -6.24 1.38 9.23
CA LEU A 510 -5.08 1.26 8.34
C LEU A 510 -4.79 -0.21 7.94
N PHE A 511 -5.08 -1.16 8.82
CA PHE A 511 -4.85 -2.60 8.57
C PHE A 511 -6.09 -3.37 8.10
N ARG A 512 -7.24 -2.70 7.88
CA ARG A 512 -8.48 -3.37 7.44
C ARG A 512 -8.29 -4.15 6.14
N GLN A 513 -7.44 -3.66 5.24
CA GLN A 513 -7.09 -4.36 3.99
C GLN A 513 -6.04 -5.47 4.19
N CYS A 514 -5.43 -5.62 5.35
CA CYS A 514 -4.49 -6.72 5.59
C CYS A 514 -5.21 -7.96 6.12
N GLY A 515 -6.13 -7.75 7.07
CA GLY A 515 -6.92 -8.80 7.70
C GLY A 515 -7.68 -8.25 8.92
N GLN A 516 -8.41 -9.12 9.61
CA GLN A 516 -9.09 -8.73 10.84
C GLN A 516 -8.06 -8.55 11.96
N VAL A 517 -7.96 -7.34 12.51
CA VAL A 517 -7.11 -7.04 13.66
C VAL A 517 -7.78 -7.57 14.92
N LYS A 518 -7.07 -8.43 15.66
CA LYS A 518 -7.48 -9.00 16.94
C LYS A 518 -7.17 -8.05 18.09
N SER A 519 -5.96 -7.51 18.14
CA SER A 519 -5.54 -6.57 19.19
C SER A 519 -4.42 -5.65 18.72
N ILE A 520 -4.29 -4.48 19.36
CA ILE A 520 -3.17 -3.55 19.18
C ILE A 520 -2.60 -3.24 20.56
N VAL A 521 -1.33 -3.60 20.78
CA VAL A 521 -0.61 -3.36 22.04
C VAL A 521 0.42 -2.26 21.83
N PHE A 522 0.48 -1.30 22.74
CA PHE A 522 1.41 -0.17 22.66
C PHE A 522 2.58 -0.36 23.63
N ASP A 523 3.78 -0.06 23.18
CA ASP A 523 5.00 -0.03 23.99
C ASP A 523 5.84 1.18 23.58
N GLY A 524 5.72 2.26 24.36
CA GLY A 524 6.36 3.54 24.06
C GLY A 524 6.01 4.04 22.66
N THR A 525 7.02 4.12 21.78
CA THR A 525 6.89 4.58 20.39
C THR A 525 6.57 3.45 19.41
N LYS A 526 6.21 2.26 19.90
CA LYS A 526 5.86 1.09 19.09
C LYS A 526 4.40 0.67 19.29
N ALA A 527 3.80 0.13 18.24
CA ALA A 527 2.51 -0.54 18.30
C ALA A 527 2.59 -1.92 17.64
N PHE A 528 2.20 -2.96 18.37
CA PHE A 528 2.15 -4.34 17.91
C PHE A 528 0.71 -4.67 17.49
N VAL A 529 0.51 -4.95 16.21
CA VAL A 529 -0.79 -5.26 15.61
C VAL A 529 -0.86 -6.77 15.41
N GLU A 530 -1.74 -7.43 16.15
CA GLU A 530 -1.97 -8.87 16.09
C GLU A 530 -3.25 -9.16 15.28
N PHE A 531 -3.15 -10.04 14.28
CA PHE A 531 -4.28 -10.44 13.44
C PHE A 531 -5.02 -11.67 13.96
N SER A 532 -6.32 -11.74 13.70
CA SER A 532 -7.15 -12.90 14.03
C SER A 532 -6.73 -14.12 13.21
N ARG A 533 -6.52 -15.25 13.89
CA ARG A 533 -6.16 -16.54 13.28
C ARG A 533 -7.39 -17.46 13.22
N ASN A 534 -7.56 -18.18 12.11
CA ASN A 534 -8.52 -19.28 12.03
C ASN A 534 -8.00 -20.45 12.91
N PRO A 535 -8.80 -21.00 13.85
CA PRO A 535 -8.36 -22.07 14.74
C PRO A 535 -7.75 -23.31 14.07
N THR A 536 -8.06 -23.55 12.79
CA THR A 536 -7.58 -24.70 12.00
C THR A 536 -6.18 -24.53 11.41
N GLU A 537 -5.61 -23.31 11.37
CA GLU A 537 -4.33 -23.01 10.71
C GLU A 537 -3.23 -22.59 11.70
N ARG A 538 -2.84 -23.49 12.61
CA ARG A 538 -1.94 -23.15 13.74
C ARG A 538 -0.47 -22.91 13.36
N PHE A 539 0.05 -23.54 12.32
CA PHE A 539 1.51 -23.61 12.06
C PHE A 539 2.02 -22.69 10.94
N LYS A 540 1.18 -21.88 10.31
CA LYS A 540 1.55 -21.02 9.19
C LYS A 540 1.53 -19.54 9.56
N THR A 541 2.44 -18.77 8.96
CA THR A 541 2.38 -17.30 8.96
C THR A 541 1.10 -16.86 8.26
N LEU A 542 0.32 -15.99 8.89
CA LEU A 542 -0.95 -15.54 8.37
C LEU A 542 -0.76 -14.71 7.09
N PRO A 543 -1.62 -14.85 6.07
CA PRO A 543 -1.65 -13.97 4.90
C PRO A 543 -1.68 -12.48 5.26
N ALA A 544 -2.36 -12.12 6.36
CA ALA A 544 -2.45 -10.74 6.85
C ALA A 544 -1.09 -10.14 7.22
N VAL A 545 -0.15 -10.94 7.74
CA VAL A 545 1.22 -10.49 8.04
C VAL A 545 1.95 -10.18 6.74
N TYR A 546 1.85 -11.04 5.73
CA TYR A 546 2.43 -10.78 4.40
C TYR A 546 1.82 -9.53 3.73
N MET A 547 0.50 -9.31 3.86
CA MET A 547 -0.16 -8.10 3.35
C MET A 547 0.36 -6.84 4.06
N ALA A 548 0.50 -6.90 5.40
CA ALA A 548 0.98 -5.78 6.19
C ALA A 548 2.44 -5.42 5.85
N ILE A 549 3.32 -6.41 5.69
CA ILE A 549 4.69 -6.18 5.21
C ILE A 549 4.67 -5.58 3.81
N LYS A 550 3.76 -6.06 2.93
CA LYS A 550 3.64 -5.55 1.57
C LYS A 550 3.29 -4.06 1.53
N LEU A 551 2.50 -3.54 2.47
CA LEU A 551 2.25 -2.10 2.60
C LEU A 551 3.55 -1.30 2.73
N SER A 552 4.48 -1.77 3.57
CA SER A 552 5.78 -1.11 3.76
C SER A 552 6.64 -1.18 2.49
N GLN A 553 6.71 -2.36 1.85
CA GLN A 553 7.45 -2.54 0.59
C GLN A 553 6.92 -1.68 -0.55
N LEU A 554 5.60 -1.43 -0.58
CA LEU A 554 4.95 -0.54 -1.54
C LEU A 554 5.05 0.94 -1.15
N LYS A 555 5.73 1.26 -0.05
CA LYS A 555 5.89 2.61 0.50
C LYS A 555 4.55 3.33 0.71
N VAL A 556 3.52 2.60 1.12
CA VAL A 556 2.21 3.20 1.43
C VAL A 556 2.35 4.03 2.70
N ALA A 557 2.08 5.34 2.60
CA ALA A 557 2.15 6.24 3.74
C ALA A 557 1.09 5.86 4.80
N LEU A 558 1.56 5.48 5.99
CA LEU A 558 0.70 5.21 7.14
C LEU A 558 0.65 6.47 8.01
N GLU A 559 -0.43 7.23 7.89
CA GLU A 559 -0.62 8.50 8.62
C GLU A 559 -1.67 8.35 9.72
N LEU A 560 -1.39 8.96 10.88
CA LEU A 560 -2.39 9.21 11.93
C LEU A 560 -2.68 10.70 12.01
N ARG A 561 -3.95 11.04 12.18
CA ARG A 561 -4.36 12.39 12.57
C ARG A 561 -4.31 12.49 14.09
N VAL A 562 -3.38 13.29 14.60
CA VAL A 562 -3.04 13.38 16.02
C VAL A 562 -3.12 14.79 16.58
N HIS A 563 -3.31 14.87 17.89
CA HIS A 563 -3.24 16.11 18.65
C HIS A 563 -1.80 16.40 19.08
N ALA A 564 -1.45 17.69 19.19
CA ALA A 564 -0.15 18.08 19.72
C ALA A 564 -0.04 17.68 21.20
N ALA A 565 1.12 17.17 21.64
CA ALA A 565 1.30 16.69 23.01
C ALA A 565 0.91 17.75 24.07
N GLY A 566 1.27 19.01 23.84
CA GLY A 566 0.88 20.13 24.73
C GLY A 566 -0.62 20.44 24.77
N GLU A 567 -1.41 20.10 23.74
CA GLU A 567 -2.88 20.24 23.77
C GLU A 567 -3.53 19.13 24.62
N VAL A 568 -2.92 17.95 24.60
CA VAL A 568 -3.30 16.78 25.40
C VAL A 568 -2.96 17.04 26.87
N GLU A 569 -1.73 17.50 27.14
CA GLU A 569 -1.22 17.82 28.48
C GLU A 569 -1.85 19.10 29.09
N GLY A 570 -2.14 20.13 28.29
CA GLY A 570 -2.76 21.38 28.74
C GLY A 570 -4.22 21.24 29.20
N LYS A 571 -4.93 20.20 28.75
CA LYS A 571 -6.30 19.87 29.19
C LYS A 571 -6.34 18.91 30.39
N VAL A 572 -5.17 18.41 30.77
CA VAL A 572 -4.93 17.45 31.85
C VAL A 572 -4.75 18.14 33.21
N LEU A 573 -4.28 19.38 33.21
CA LEU A 573 -4.03 20.20 34.42
C LEU A 573 -5.28 20.84 35.04
N GLY A 574 -6.48 20.38 34.69
CA GLY A 574 -7.70 20.95 35.27
C GLY A 574 -8.91 20.02 35.19
N GLY A 575 -9.19 19.28 36.27
CA GLY A 575 -10.53 18.76 36.50
C GLY A 575 -10.61 17.70 37.58
N ALA A 576 -11.20 18.05 38.72
CA ALA A 576 -11.48 17.19 39.87
C ALA A 576 -12.53 16.08 39.60
N VAL A 577 -12.54 15.05 40.47
CA VAL A 577 -13.68 14.30 41.04
C VAL A 577 -15.01 14.44 40.25
N SER A 578 -15.42 13.40 39.51
CA SER A 578 -16.65 13.39 38.70
C SER A 578 -17.78 12.60 39.37
N LYS A 579 -18.95 13.23 39.55
CA LYS A 579 -20.19 12.57 40.00
C LYS A 579 -20.90 11.93 38.79
N LEU A 580 -21.32 10.67 38.88
CA LEU A 580 -21.95 9.92 37.78
C LEU A 580 -23.36 9.43 38.14
N ARG A 581 -24.30 9.46 37.18
CA ARG A 581 -25.57 8.71 37.25
C ARG A 581 -25.45 7.46 36.37
N ASN A 582 -26.05 6.35 36.78
CA ASN A 582 -25.72 5.04 36.21
C ASN A 582 -26.96 4.20 35.84
N THR A 583 -26.71 3.19 35.01
CA THR A 583 -27.62 2.09 34.70
C THR A 583 -26.86 0.77 34.85
N VAL A 584 -27.39 -0.14 35.66
CA VAL A 584 -26.73 -1.42 35.97
C VAL A 584 -26.92 -2.40 34.80
N VAL A 585 -25.83 -3.04 34.37
CA VAL A 585 -25.86 -4.14 33.39
C VAL A 585 -25.88 -5.47 34.14
N GLU A 586 -24.89 -5.66 35.02
CA GLU A 586 -24.74 -6.84 35.89
C GLU A 586 -23.90 -6.46 37.11
N VAL A 587 -23.69 -7.37 38.06
CA VAL A 587 -22.92 -7.05 39.28
C VAL A 587 -21.48 -6.69 38.92
N GLY A 588 -21.08 -5.48 39.28
CA GLY A 588 -19.76 -4.96 38.98
C GLY A 588 -19.60 -4.39 37.56
N HIS A 589 -20.66 -4.30 36.76
CA HIS A 589 -20.61 -3.73 35.41
C HIS A 589 -21.83 -2.84 35.15
N PHE A 590 -21.59 -1.57 34.82
CA PHE A 590 -22.63 -0.57 34.67
C PHE A 590 -22.25 0.49 33.63
N TRP A 591 -23.27 1.10 33.03
CA TRP A 591 -23.10 2.31 32.24
C TRP A 591 -23.31 3.54 33.13
N GLY A 592 -22.66 4.65 32.82
CA GLY A 592 -22.93 5.90 33.49
C GLY A 592 -22.54 7.13 32.70
N TYR A 593 -23.08 8.28 33.12
CA TYR A 593 -22.79 9.58 32.52
C TYR A 593 -22.56 10.63 33.60
N ARG A 594 -21.77 11.65 33.28
CA ARG A 594 -21.33 12.69 34.23
C ARG A 594 -22.48 13.64 34.57
N THR A 595 -22.59 13.98 35.85
CA THR A 595 -23.61 14.88 36.41
C THR A 595 -23.06 16.25 36.81
N ASP A 596 -21.81 16.57 36.45
CA ASP A 596 -21.28 17.91 36.66
C ASP A 596 -22.05 18.97 35.84
N GLU A 597 -21.97 20.24 36.27
CA GLU A 597 -22.72 21.32 35.62
C GLU A 597 -22.44 21.44 34.12
N LYS A 598 -21.20 21.13 33.70
CA LYS A 598 -20.76 21.25 32.31
C LYS A 598 -21.44 20.21 31.43
N HIS A 599 -21.45 18.94 31.84
CA HIS A 599 -22.12 17.86 31.09
C HIS A 599 -23.63 18.00 31.17
N SER A 600 -24.18 18.48 32.29
CA SER A 600 -25.60 18.84 32.36
C SER A 600 -25.99 19.89 31.32
N ARG A 601 -25.14 20.91 31.09
CA ARG A 601 -25.35 21.91 30.01
C ARG A 601 -25.26 21.29 28.61
N ILE A 602 -24.32 20.36 28.37
CA ILE A 602 -24.19 19.64 27.09
C ILE A 602 -25.45 18.82 26.80
N LEU A 603 -25.90 17.99 27.74
CA LEU A 603 -27.09 17.17 27.57
C LEU A 603 -28.36 18.02 27.40
N LYS A 604 -28.50 19.13 28.14
CA LYS A 604 -29.62 20.08 27.95
C LYS A 604 -29.60 20.74 26.58
N LYS A 605 -28.41 21.11 26.07
CA LYS A 605 -28.27 21.70 24.73
C LYS A 605 -28.62 20.68 23.65
N LEU A 606 -28.13 19.45 23.77
CA LEU A 606 -28.40 18.36 22.84
C LEU A 606 -29.90 18.02 22.80
N ALA A 607 -30.54 17.89 23.96
CA ALA A 607 -31.98 17.68 24.05
C ALA A 607 -32.79 18.84 23.44
N ALA A 608 -32.37 20.09 23.68
CA ALA A 608 -33.02 21.25 23.09
C ALA A 608 -32.86 21.31 21.57
N GLU A 609 -31.70 20.90 21.04
CA GLU A 609 -31.43 20.84 19.61
C GLU A 609 -32.26 19.74 18.93
N ILE A 610 -32.30 18.55 19.51
CA ILE A 610 -33.12 17.44 19.01
C ILE A 610 -34.61 17.81 19.03
N SER A 611 -35.08 18.49 20.09
CA SER A 611 -36.48 18.92 20.20
C SER A 611 -36.92 19.93 19.13
N ARG A 612 -35.97 20.59 18.45
CA ARG A 612 -36.24 21.57 17.38
C ARG A 612 -36.20 20.94 15.99
N LEU A 613 -35.81 19.68 15.87
CA LEU A 613 -35.72 19.00 14.59
C LEU A 613 -37.11 18.66 14.03
N SER A 614 -37.23 18.72 12.70
CA SER A 614 -38.32 18.06 11.99
C SER A 614 -37.96 16.58 11.85
N LEU A 615 -38.69 15.71 12.53
CA LEU A 615 -38.40 14.28 12.57
C LEU A 615 -38.80 13.61 11.24
N ALA A 616 -37.85 12.87 10.65
CA ALA A 616 -38.06 12.06 9.45
C ALA A 616 -37.91 10.56 9.78
N PRO A 617 -38.65 9.67 9.11
CA PRO A 617 -38.48 8.23 9.28
C PRO A 617 -37.10 7.79 8.77
N LEU A 618 -36.60 6.64 9.26
CA LEU A 618 -35.30 6.11 8.87
C LEU A 618 -35.20 5.88 7.34
N PRO A 619 -34.09 6.27 6.68
CA PRO A 619 -33.89 6.10 5.24
C PRO A 619 -33.60 4.65 4.83
N VAL A 620 -33.25 3.81 5.81
CA VAL A 620 -32.91 2.39 5.64
C VAL A 620 -33.68 1.55 6.65
N HIS A 621 -33.88 0.26 6.34
CA HIS A 621 -34.50 -0.66 7.29
C HIS A 621 -33.67 -0.74 8.59
N PRO A 622 -34.31 -0.66 9.77
CA PRO A 622 -33.63 -0.75 11.06
C PRO A 622 -32.79 -2.04 11.17
N HIS A 623 -31.52 -1.91 11.53
CA HIS A 623 -30.60 -3.04 11.74
C HIS A 623 -29.68 -2.78 12.94
N PRO A 624 -29.07 -3.82 13.54
CA PRO A 624 -28.09 -3.65 14.62
C PRO A 624 -26.99 -2.65 14.26
N ASP A 625 -26.54 -1.87 15.25
CA ASP A 625 -25.53 -0.80 15.18
C ASP A 625 -25.95 0.47 14.42
N LEU A 626 -27.15 0.53 13.85
CA LEU A 626 -27.69 1.77 13.30
C LEU A 626 -27.96 2.78 14.43
N VAL A 627 -27.44 3.99 14.30
CA VAL A 627 -27.70 5.11 15.23
C VAL A 627 -28.90 5.90 14.71
N CYS A 628 -29.88 6.15 15.58
CA CYS A 628 -31.15 6.80 15.27
C CYS A 628 -31.61 7.71 16.43
N LEU A 629 -32.69 8.43 16.22
CA LEU A 629 -33.44 9.09 17.29
C LEU A 629 -34.56 8.17 17.76
N ALA A 630 -34.68 7.94 19.06
CA ALA A 630 -35.70 7.09 19.66
C ALA A 630 -36.39 7.83 20.82
N PRO A 631 -37.71 7.62 21.02
CA PRO A 631 -38.43 8.21 22.14
C PRO A 631 -38.07 7.55 23.47
N PHE A 632 -38.01 8.36 24.53
CA PHE A 632 -37.93 7.92 25.91
C PHE A 632 -38.87 8.77 26.77
N ALA A 633 -39.65 8.12 27.63
CA ALA A 633 -40.57 8.80 28.53
C ALA A 633 -39.87 9.14 29.85
N ASP A 634 -39.68 10.44 30.11
CA ASP A 634 -39.28 10.95 31.42
C ASP A 634 -40.40 11.89 31.92
N LEU A 635 -41.01 11.55 33.06
CA LEU A 635 -41.97 12.40 33.78
C LEU A 635 -43.12 12.98 32.89
N ASP A 636 -43.86 12.10 32.21
CA ASP A 636 -45.08 12.40 31.43
C ASP A 636 -44.91 13.25 30.13
N LYS A 637 -43.68 13.35 29.59
CA LYS A 637 -43.44 13.86 28.22
C LYS A 637 -42.55 12.92 27.40
N GLU A 638 -43.03 12.47 26.25
CA GLU A 638 -42.20 11.75 25.27
C GLU A 638 -41.25 12.73 24.58
N SER A 639 -39.94 12.49 24.73
CA SER A 639 -38.89 13.24 24.04
C SER A 639 -37.98 12.28 23.28
N TYR A 640 -37.42 12.74 22.16
CA TYR A 640 -36.50 11.95 21.35
C TYR A 640 -35.05 12.15 21.80
N PHE A 641 -34.29 11.07 21.82
CA PHE A 641 -32.88 11.05 22.22
C PHE A 641 -32.06 10.21 21.24
N ARG A 642 -30.75 10.42 21.20
CA ARG A 642 -29.84 9.61 20.38
C ARG A 642 -29.78 8.19 20.94
N ALA A 643 -29.95 7.21 20.08
CA ALA A 643 -29.92 5.81 20.45
C ALA A 643 -29.25 4.97 19.36
N GLN A 644 -28.66 3.85 19.75
CA GLN A 644 -28.12 2.84 18.86
C GLN A 644 -28.99 1.58 18.95
N ILE A 645 -29.36 1.01 17.80
CA ILE A 645 -30.13 -0.23 17.75
C ILE A 645 -29.21 -1.40 18.17
N LEU A 646 -29.60 -2.13 19.21
CA LEU A 646 -28.87 -3.33 19.65
C LEU A 646 -29.31 -4.54 18.83
N TYR A 647 -30.61 -4.77 18.73
CA TYR A 647 -31.18 -5.78 17.85
C TYR A 647 -32.65 -5.47 17.55
N VAL A 648 -33.14 -6.04 16.45
CA VAL A 648 -34.54 -5.92 16.01
C VAL A 648 -35.26 -7.23 16.29
N SER A 649 -36.42 -7.14 16.94
CA SER A 649 -37.29 -8.28 17.28
C SER A 649 -38.72 -7.98 16.82
N GLY A 650 -39.08 -8.53 15.66
CA GLY A 650 -40.41 -8.34 15.07
C GLY A 650 -40.66 -6.89 14.68
N THR A 651 -41.69 -6.27 15.27
CA THR A 651 -42.09 -4.87 15.03
C THR A 651 -41.45 -3.86 15.99
N SER A 652 -40.48 -4.30 16.78
CA SER A 652 -39.80 -3.47 17.79
C SER A 652 -38.28 -3.68 17.77
N ALA A 653 -37.52 -2.67 18.18
CA ALA A 653 -36.08 -2.75 18.40
C ALA A 653 -35.76 -2.53 19.88
N GLU A 654 -34.75 -3.25 20.39
CA GLU A 654 -34.09 -2.83 21.64
C GLU A 654 -33.03 -1.80 21.29
N VAL A 655 -33.11 -0.62 21.91
CA VAL A 655 -32.20 0.50 21.65
C VAL A 655 -31.41 0.85 22.91
N PHE A 656 -30.19 1.33 22.71
CA PHE A 656 -29.29 1.83 23.75
C PHE A 656 -29.14 3.34 23.61
N PHE A 657 -29.53 4.10 24.64
CA PHE A 657 -29.41 5.56 24.64
C PHE A 657 -27.96 5.95 24.90
N VAL A 658 -27.27 6.32 23.82
CA VAL A 658 -25.81 6.52 23.79
C VAL A 658 -25.30 7.65 24.71
N ASP A 659 -26.21 8.50 25.19
CA ASP A 659 -25.87 9.63 26.07
C ASP A 659 -26.19 9.38 27.54
N TYR A 660 -27.04 8.40 27.84
CA TYR A 660 -27.59 8.17 29.17
C TYR A 660 -27.30 6.74 29.68
N GLY A 661 -26.92 5.82 28.79
CA GLY A 661 -26.47 4.47 29.13
C GLY A 661 -27.59 3.48 29.44
N ASN A 662 -28.85 3.89 29.32
CA ASN A 662 -30.02 3.03 29.52
C ASN A 662 -30.49 2.37 28.23
N ARG A 663 -31.28 1.31 28.38
CA ARG A 663 -31.91 0.59 27.27
C ARG A 663 -33.42 0.73 27.33
N SER A 664 -34.08 0.68 26.18
CA SER A 664 -35.53 0.61 26.09
C SER A 664 -35.94 -0.18 24.86
N ARG A 665 -37.16 -0.73 24.89
CA ARG A 665 -37.79 -1.35 23.74
C ARG A 665 -38.68 -0.32 23.05
N VAL A 666 -38.47 -0.11 21.76
CA VAL A 666 -39.10 0.94 20.96
C VAL A 666 -39.70 0.33 19.70
N GLU A 667 -40.91 0.73 19.32
CA GLU A 667 -41.52 0.29 18.05
C GLU A 667 -40.77 0.86 16.85
N LEU A 668 -40.62 0.05 15.78
CA LEU A 668 -39.81 0.45 14.61
C LEU A 668 -40.31 1.73 13.92
N GLY A 669 -41.63 1.98 13.96
CA GLY A 669 -42.24 3.19 13.40
C GLY A 669 -41.93 4.47 14.18
N LEU A 670 -41.40 4.36 15.40
CA LEU A 670 -41.01 5.48 16.25
C LEU A 670 -39.52 5.79 16.16
N LEU A 671 -38.75 5.06 15.34
CA LEU A 671 -37.33 5.33 15.12
C LEU A 671 -37.17 6.36 13.99
N MET A 672 -36.48 7.45 14.29
CA MET A 672 -36.32 8.58 13.38
C MET A 672 -34.87 8.73 12.92
N GLU A 673 -34.67 9.32 11.75
CA GLU A 673 -33.36 9.66 11.22
C GLU A 673 -32.65 10.67 12.12
N ILE A 674 -31.34 10.48 12.31
CA ILE A 674 -30.47 11.39 13.04
C ILE A 674 -29.64 12.22 12.04
N PRO A 675 -29.69 13.56 12.09
CA PRO A 675 -28.85 14.41 11.23
C PRO A 675 -27.35 14.16 11.42
N CYS A 676 -26.58 14.28 10.33
CA CYS A 676 -25.13 14.06 10.29
C CYS A 676 -24.35 14.87 11.35
N HIS A 677 -24.70 16.14 11.57
CA HIS A 677 -24.04 16.98 12.58
C HIS A 677 -24.22 16.47 14.02
N LEU A 678 -25.30 15.73 14.33
CA LEU A 678 -25.51 15.11 15.65
C LEU A 678 -24.88 13.72 15.75
N LEU A 679 -24.61 13.05 14.63
CA LEU A 679 -23.85 11.81 14.55
C LEU A 679 -22.35 12.04 14.79
N GLU A 680 -21.83 13.17 14.32
CA GLU A 680 -20.43 13.58 14.55
C GLU A 680 -20.14 13.95 16.00
N LEU A 681 -21.20 14.21 16.78
CA LEU A 681 -21.06 14.50 18.20
C LEU A 681 -20.79 13.23 19.01
N PRO A 682 -19.88 13.31 19.98
CA PRO A 682 -19.49 12.20 20.83
C PRO A 682 -20.63 11.66 21.69
N PHE A 683 -20.63 10.36 21.97
CA PHE A 683 -21.56 9.72 22.90
C PHE A 683 -21.16 10.03 24.35
N GLN A 684 -22.15 10.32 25.20
CA GLN A 684 -21.89 10.75 26.58
C GLN A 684 -21.88 9.62 27.61
N ALA A 685 -22.45 8.45 27.29
CA ALA A 685 -22.44 7.30 28.19
C ALA A 685 -21.07 6.59 28.16
N LEU A 686 -20.59 6.21 29.34
CA LEU A 686 -19.33 5.52 29.56
C LEU A 686 -19.59 4.15 30.19
N GLU A 687 -18.80 3.14 29.79
CA GLU A 687 -18.90 1.77 30.30
C GLU A 687 -17.90 1.57 31.45
N PHE A 688 -18.38 1.02 32.57
CA PHE A 688 -17.59 0.86 33.79
C PHE A 688 -17.64 -0.57 34.32
N LYS A 689 -16.49 -1.07 34.78
CA LYS A 689 -16.37 -2.31 35.55
C LYS A 689 -15.68 -2.07 36.89
N ILE A 690 -16.19 -2.63 37.97
CA ILE A 690 -15.55 -2.56 39.28
C ILE A 690 -14.31 -3.44 39.25
N CYS A 691 -13.13 -2.85 39.43
CA CYS A 691 -11.87 -3.59 39.46
C CYS A 691 -11.74 -4.44 40.74
N LYS A 692 -10.78 -5.35 40.77
CA LYS A 692 -10.34 -6.20 41.88
C LYS A 692 -11.44 -7.00 42.56
N MET A 693 -12.46 -7.40 41.80
CA MET A 693 -13.64 -8.05 42.32
C MET A 693 -14.03 -9.25 41.45
N ARG A 694 -14.39 -10.36 42.10
CA ARG A 694 -15.00 -11.53 41.46
C ARG A 694 -16.20 -12.04 42.28
N PRO A 695 -17.06 -12.89 41.72
CA PRO A 695 -18.13 -13.53 42.48
C PRO A 695 -17.61 -14.35 43.65
N SER A 696 -18.31 -14.33 44.78
CA SER A 696 -17.97 -15.21 45.91
C SER A 696 -18.28 -16.67 45.63
N ALA A 697 -17.56 -17.60 46.26
CA ALA A 697 -17.83 -19.04 46.15
C ALA A 697 -19.29 -19.43 46.46
N ARG A 698 -19.95 -18.65 47.33
CA ARG A 698 -21.37 -18.81 47.69
C ARG A 698 -22.34 -18.46 46.55
N SER A 699 -21.91 -17.64 45.60
CA SER A 699 -22.69 -17.27 44.41
C SER A 699 -22.55 -18.30 43.27
N LEU A 700 -21.43 -19.03 43.19
CA LEU A 700 -21.12 -19.99 42.12
C LEU A 700 -21.90 -21.32 42.22
N VAL A 701 -22.51 -21.63 43.37
CA VAL A 701 -23.26 -22.88 43.60
C VAL A 701 -24.59 -22.93 42.81
N CYS A 702 -25.07 -21.79 42.29
CA CYS A 702 -26.38 -21.67 41.63
C CYS A 702 -26.33 -21.71 40.10
N GLY A 703 -25.18 -21.96 39.48
CA GLY A 703 -25.05 -22.09 38.02
C GLY A 703 -25.02 -20.77 37.22
N GLU A 704 -25.17 -19.61 37.87
CA GLU A 704 -24.95 -18.28 37.29
C GLU A 704 -23.71 -17.60 37.92
N PRO A 705 -23.00 -16.72 37.17
CA PRO A 705 -21.79 -16.07 37.68
C PRO A 705 -22.04 -15.18 38.90
N TRP A 706 -23.22 -14.59 39.10
CA TRP A 706 -23.57 -13.79 40.28
C TRP A 706 -24.93 -14.19 40.84
N SER A 707 -25.08 -14.22 42.18
CA SER A 707 -26.38 -14.53 42.79
C SER A 707 -27.40 -13.38 42.60
N THR A 708 -28.69 -13.71 42.51
CA THR A 708 -29.78 -12.70 42.43
C THR A 708 -29.79 -11.76 43.64
N ALA A 709 -29.28 -12.21 44.79
CA ALA A 709 -29.08 -11.37 45.97
C ALA A 709 -27.96 -10.33 45.75
N ALA A 710 -26.83 -10.74 45.17
CA ALA A 710 -25.73 -9.84 44.80
C ALA A 710 -26.19 -8.81 43.75
N GLY A 711 -26.97 -9.23 42.75
CA GLY A 711 -27.60 -8.37 41.74
C GLY A 711 -28.46 -7.26 42.37
N ARG A 712 -29.41 -7.64 43.23
CA ARG A 712 -30.29 -6.69 43.93
C ARG A 712 -29.50 -5.74 44.84
N ARG A 713 -28.47 -6.25 45.52
CA ARG A 713 -27.64 -5.44 46.41
C ARG A 713 -26.79 -4.43 45.64
N PHE A 714 -26.14 -4.86 44.56
CA PHE A 714 -25.38 -3.96 43.68
C PHE A 714 -26.29 -2.89 43.06
N ALA A 715 -27.47 -3.28 42.56
CA ALA A 715 -28.46 -2.33 42.05
C ALA A 715 -28.93 -1.32 43.11
N SER A 716 -29.07 -1.73 44.37
CA SER A 716 -29.37 -0.82 45.48
C SER A 716 -28.21 0.12 45.83
N LEU A 717 -26.96 -0.33 45.72
CA LEU A 717 -25.77 0.48 45.98
C LEU A 717 -25.55 1.53 44.87
N VAL A 718 -25.91 1.19 43.64
CA VAL A 718 -25.60 1.95 42.41
C VAL A 718 -26.79 2.82 41.97
N GLY A 719 -28.03 2.32 42.06
CA GLY A 719 -29.24 2.97 41.53
C GLY A 719 -29.89 4.08 42.39
N GLY A 720 -29.27 4.51 43.48
CA GLY A 720 -29.87 5.43 44.46
C GLY A 720 -29.34 6.88 44.48
N GLY A 721 -28.39 7.24 43.62
CA GLY A 721 -27.78 8.58 43.62
C GLY A 721 -26.45 8.65 42.86
N PRO A 722 -25.81 9.83 42.80
CA PRO A 722 -24.55 9.97 42.09
C PRO A 722 -23.43 9.17 42.76
N LEU A 723 -22.66 8.44 41.97
CA LEU A 723 -21.45 7.76 42.42
C LEU A 723 -20.23 8.64 42.18
N LEU A 724 -19.30 8.58 43.13
CA LEU A 724 -17.92 8.99 42.91
C LEU A 724 -17.16 7.79 42.35
N VAL A 725 -16.36 7.99 41.31
CA VAL A 725 -15.65 6.89 40.65
C VAL A 725 -14.18 7.25 40.45
N GLU A 726 -13.29 6.35 40.85
CA GLU A 726 -11.85 6.42 40.68
C GLU A 726 -11.39 5.35 39.69
N VAL A 727 -10.59 5.72 38.70
CA VAL A 727 -10.23 4.79 37.61
C VAL A 727 -8.94 4.04 37.93
N PHE A 728 -8.95 2.72 37.72
CA PHE A 728 -7.81 1.84 37.90
C PHE A 728 -7.07 1.58 36.58
N SER A 729 -7.80 1.29 35.51
CA SER A 729 -7.28 1.07 34.16
C SER A 729 -8.38 1.29 33.10
N ALA A 730 -7.97 1.37 31.83
CA ALA A 730 -8.90 1.42 30.69
C ALA A 730 -8.50 0.35 29.68
N VAL A 731 -9.46 -0.50 29.31
CA VAL A 731 -9.25 -1.68 28.46
C VAL A 731 -10.41 -1.77 27.47
N HIS A 732 -10.11 -1.75 26.16
CA HIS A 732 -11.11 -1.85 25.08
C HIS A 732 -12.26 -0.81 25.12
N GLY A 733 -12.05 0.37 25.71
CA GLY A 733 -13.10 1.37 25.89
C GLY A 733 -13.96 1.20 27.15
N VAL A 734 -13.68 0.17 27.95
CA VAL A 734 -14.28 -0.07 29.27
C VAL A 734 -13.34 0.43 30.36
N LEU A 735 -13.91 1.13 31.33
CA LEU A 735 -13.18 1.74 32.43
C LEU A 735 -13.25 0.84 33.66
N HIS A 736 -12.11 0.32 34.10
CA HIS A 736 -12.01 -0.45 35.33
C HIS A 736 -11.84 0.52 36.48
N VAL A 737 -12.73 0.50 37.47
CA VAL A 737 -12.87 1.57 38.46
C VAL A 737 -13.10 1.06 39.88
N ASP A 738 -12.84 1.91 40.86
CA ASP A 738 -13.41 1.84 42.21
C ASP A 738 -14.57 2.83 42.29
N ALA A 739 -15.71 2.40 42.81
CA ALA A 739 -16.90 3.24 42.89
C ALA A 739 -17.30 3.43 44.33
N PHE A 740 -17.66 4.66 44.69
CA PHE A 740 -18.01 5.07 46.03
C PHE A 740 -19.37 5.74 46.04
N ARG A 741 -20.20 5.40 47.03
CA ARG A 741 -21.50 6.05 47.22
C ARG A 741 -21.32 7.32 48.05
N CYS A 742 -21.74 8.46 47.51
CA CYS A 742 -21.76 9.72 48.26
C CYS A 742 -22.98 9.75 49.21
N ALA A 743 -22.75 9.59 50.51
CA ALA A 743 -23.79 9.68 51.54
C ALA A 743 -23.58 10.92 52.43
N GLY A 744 -23.89 12.11 51.91
CA GLY A 744 -23.81 13.35 52.71
C GLY A 744 -22.45 13.58 53.40
N THR A 745 -22.46 14.13 54.62
CA THR A 745 -21.28 14.50 55.43
C THR A 745 -20.52 13.32 56.07
N LEU A 746 -20.79 12.07 55.69
CA LEU A 746 -20.07 10.89 56.18
C LEU A 746 -19.32 10.17 55.04
N ALA A 747 -18.19 9.56 55.42
CA ALA A 747 -17.19 8.95 54.53
C ALA A 747 -17.80 8.08 53.40
N ALA A 748 -17.30 8.28 52.17
CA ALA A 748 -17.77 7.58 50.99
C ALA A 748 -17.47 6.08 51.10
N ALA A 749 -18.50 5.23 51.05
CA ALA A 749 -18.34 3.78 51.14
C ALA A 749 -18.04 3.19 49.75
N SER A 750 -16.93 2.44 49.61
CA SER A 750 -16.64 1.69 48.38
C SER A 750 -17.70 0.60 48.15
N VAL A 751 -18.23 0.57 46.94
CA VAL A 751 -19.19 -0.42 46.45
C VAL A 751 -18.55 -1.81 46.45
N ARG A 752 -17.27 -1.92 46.06
CA ARG A 752 -16.51 -3.19 46.11
C ARG A 752 -16.44 -3.71 47.53
N ASP A 753 -15.93 -2.90 48.46
CA ASP A 753 -15.67 -3.34 49.82
C ASP A 753 -16.96 -3.71 50.56
N THR A 754 -18.06 -3.03 50.22
CA THR A 754 -19.39 -3.36 50.74
C THR A 754 -19.86 -4.72 50.23
N LEU A 755 -19.73 -5.02 48.94
CA LEU A 755 -20.07 -6.32 48.38
C LEU A 755 -19.19 -7.45 48.91
N ILE A 756 -17.90 -7.20 49.17
CA ILE A 756 -17.00 -8.17 49.75
C ILE A 756 -17.36 -8.44 51.23
N ARG A 757 -17.57 -7.37 52.02
CA ARG A 757 -17.94 -7.49 53.44
C ARG A 757 -19.26 -8.24 53.65
N GLU A 758 -20.21 -8.06 52.75
CA GLU A 758 -21.52 -8.73 52.78
C GLU A 758 -21.47 -10.15 52.18
N GLY A 759 -20.30 -10.63 51.74
CA GLY A 759 -20.10 -11.99 51.22
C GLY A 759 -20.66 -12.21 49.81
N HIS A 760 -21.00 -11.14 49.09
CA HIS A 760 -21.48 -11.19 47.70
C HIS A 760 -20.34 -11.29 46.68
N ALA A 761 -19.15 -10.77 47.02
CA ALA A 761 -17.97 -10.78 46.16
C ALA A 761 -16.70 -11.18 46.94
N GLU A 762 -15.63 -11.50 46.22
CA GLU A 762 -14.29 -11.73 46.76
C GLU A 762 -13.27 -10.83 46.06
N LEU A 763 -12.16 -10.54 46.74
CA LEU A 763 -11.05 -9.82 46.14
C LEU A 763 -10.40 -10.67 45.03
N ALA A 764 -10.12 -10.06 43.89
CA ALA A 764 -9.52 -10.74 42.73
C ALA A 764 -8.31 -9.96 42.20
N GLU A 765 -7.38 -10.68 41.58
CA GLU A 765 -6.35 -10.06 40.75
C GLU A 765 -6.96 -9.50 39.46
N GLU A 766 -6.44 -8.36 39.02
CA GLU A 766 -6.87 -7.77 37.76
C GLU A 766 -6.33 -8.56 36.55
N PRO A 767 -7.10 -8.63 35.45
CA PRO A 767 -6.64 -9.23 34.20
C PRO A 767 -5.31 -8.64 33.75
N TYR A 768 -4.48 -9.44 33.08
CA TYR A 768 -3.16 -9.01 32.59
C TYR A 768 -3.23 -7.70 31.78
N GLU A 769 -4.23 -7.56 30.90
CA GLU A 769 -4.45 -6.34 30.10
C GLU A 769 -4.77 -5.11 30.96
N SER A 770 -5.53 -5.29 32.04
CA SER A 770 -5.84 -4.23 33.01
C SER A 770 -4.59 -3.86 33.83
N ARG A 771 -3.76 -4.84 34.20
CA ARG A 771 -2.48 -4.62 34.88
C ARG A 771 -1.45 -3.92 33.98
N GLN A 772 -1.33 -4.33 32.73
CA GLN A 772 -0.43 -3.71 31.75
C GLN A 772 -0.87 -2.29 31.41
N SER A 773 -2.17 -2.06 31.23
CA SER A 773 -2.74 -0.72 31.13
C SER A 773 -2.34 0.08 32.37
N HIS A 774 -2.68 -0.39 33.58
CA HIS A 774 -2.30 0.26 34.84
C HIS A 774 -0.79 0.56 34.99
N GLU A 775 0.10 -0.32 34.52
CA GLU A 775 1.56 -0.14 34.55
C GLU A 775 2.06 0.87 33.51
N ALA A 776 1.54 0.82 32.28
CA ALA A 776 1.85 1.82 31.24
C ALA A 776 1.38 3.21 31.67
N LEU A 777 0.22 3.28 32.33
CA LEU A 777 -0.33 4.47 32.95
C LEU A 777 0.60 5.03 34.05
N LYS A 778 1.23 4.17 34.88
CA LYS A 778 2.26 4.58 35.86
C LYS A 778 3.59 5.01 35.24
N GLY A 779 4.02 4.35 34.15
CA GLY A 779 5.31 4.61 33.50
C GLY A 779 5.40 5.95 32.75
N LEU A 780 4.27 6.50 32.32
CA LEU A 780 4.20 7.78 31.58
C LEU A 780 4.36 9.02 32.48
N PHE A 781 4.03 8.93 33.77
CA PHE A 781 4.06 10.07 34.70
C PHE A 781 5.35 10.21 35.52
N SER A 782 6.07 9.10 35.71
CA SER A 782 7.41 9.10 36.30
C SER A 782 8.44 9.86 35.43
N LYS A 783 8.24 9.93 34.11
CA LYS A 783 9.10 10.74 33.20
C LYS A 783 8.73 12.23 33.14
N ALA A 784 7.50 12.60 33.48
CA ALA A 784 7.05 13.99 33.47
C ALA A 784 7.56 14.79 34.68
N THR A 785 7.83 14.11 35.80
CA THR A 785 8.32 14.71 37.05
C THR A 785 9.82 15.05 37.03
N GLU A 786 10.63 14.39 36.20
CA GLU A 786 12.06 14.71 36.03
C GLU A 786 12.30 16.01 35.24
N SER A 787 11.33 16.42 34.41
CA SER A 787 11.39 17.68 33.63
C SER A 787 11.09 18.94 34.45
N ALA A 788 10.62 18.81 35.70
CA ALA A 788 10.11 19.93 36.51
C ALA A 788 10.76 20.01 37.91
N ALA A 789 12.00 19.52 38.05
CA ALA A 789 12.74 19.56 39.30
C ALA A 789 13.40 20.95 39.51
N GLY A 790 12.61 21.88 40.03
CA GLY A 790 13.08 23.18 40.49
C GLY A 790 12.05 23.86 41.39
N VAL A 791 11.70 23.24 42.51
CA VAL A 791 11.28 23.81 43.81
C VAL A 791 10.65 22.70 44.65
N SER A 792 11.17 22.49 45.86
CA SER A 792 10.67 21.50 46.82
C SER A 792 9.36 21.95 47.47
N MET A 793 8.39 21.04 47.61
CA MET A 793 7.60 20.81 48.83
C MET A 793 6.87 19.47 48.70
N SER A 794 6.90 18.68 49.77
CA SER A 794 6.37 17.31 49.90
C SER A 794 4.87 17.26 50.19
N LEU A 795 4.11 16.38 49.51
CA LEU A 795 2.82 15.74 49.87
C LEU A 795 2.49 14.60 48.85
N PRO A 796 1.55 13.65 49.10
CA PRO A 796 1.52 12.33 48.46
C PRO A 796 0.95 12.32 47.02
N VAL A 797 1.78 11.94 46.04
CA VAL A 797 1.56 12.12 44.58
C VAL A 797 0.92 10.89 43.86
N LYS A 798 0.44 9.86 44.58
CA LYS A 798 0.00 8.59 43.95
C LYS A 798 -1.46 8.53 43.47
N GLU A 799 -2.31 9.51 43.81
CA GLU A 799 -3.74 9.53 43.44
C GLU A 799 -4.05 10.35 42.18
N ASP A 800 -3.20 11.33 41.83
CA ASP A 800 -3.45 12.26 40.71
C ASP A 800 -3.17 11.67 39.31
N GLU A 801 -2.33 10.63 39.22
CA GLU A 801 -1.86 10.05 37.95
C GLU A 801 -2.94 9.24 37.20
N LYS A 802 -3.76 8.48 37.93
CA LYS A 802 -4.86 7.66 37.35
C LYS A 802 -6.02 8.50 36.85
N HIS A 803 -6.25 9.62 37.53
CA HIS A 803 -7.30 10.58 37.26
C HIS A 803 -7.07 11.31 35.92
N LEU A 804 -5.80 11.54 35.57
CA LEU A 804 -5.37 12.20 34.34
C LEU A 804 -5.73 11.44 33.05
N ILE A 805 -5.57 10.13 33.05
CA ILE A 805 -5.80 9.27 31.87
C ILE A 805 -7.29 9.12 31.59
N GLN A 806 -8.09 9.08 32.65
CA GLN A 806 -9.54 9.15 32.57
C GLN A 806 -9.97 10.45 31.90
N ILE A 807 -9.40 11.59 32.30
CA ILE A 807 -9.66 12.89 31.67
C ILE A 807 -9.26 12.87 30.19
N LEU A 808 -8.15 12.21 29.82
CA LEU A 808 -7.69 12.11 28.43
C LEU A 808 -8.57 11.24 27.54
N LEU A 809 -8.94 10.04 28.00
CA LEU A 809 -9.85 9.16 27.27
C LEU A 809 -11.25 9.76 27.16
N GLU A 810 -11.76 10.35 28.24
CA GLU A 810 -13.06 11.03 28.24
C GLU A 810 -13.04 12.29 27.37
N SER A 811 -11.98 13.09 27.37
CA SER A 811 -11.89 14.28 26.51
C SER A 811 -11.79 13.92 25.03
N PHE A 812 -11.21 12.76 24.69
CA PHE A 812 -11.17 12.21 23.34
C PHE A 812 -12.54 11.66 22.92
N THR A 813 -13.18 10.85 23.76
CA THR A 813 -14.51 10.30 23.49
C THR A 813 -15.59 11.36 23.52
N SER A 814 -15.39 12.48 24.23
CA SER A 814 -16.28 13.67 24.27
C SER A 814 -15.86 14.83 23.36
N ASN A 815 -14.99 14.58 22.37
CA ASN A 815 -14.57 15.53 21.31
C ASN A 815 -14.07 16.90 21.83
N LYS A 816 -13.65 16.96 23.10
CA LYS A 816 -13.18 18.18 23.78
C LYS A 816 -11.80 18.61 23.30
N LEU A 817 -11.04 17.73 22.64
CA LEU A 817 -9.75 18.06 22.02
C LEU A 817 -9.87 18.81 20.69
N GLY A 818 -11.07 18.91 20.09
CA GLY A 818 -11.25 19.47 18.75
C GLY A 818 -10.87 18.47 17.66
N ALA A 819 -10.81 18.89 16.40
CA ALA A 819 -10.27 18.05 15.34
C ALA A 819 -8.74 17.92 15.51
N PRO A 820 -8.14 16.74 15.26
CA PRO A 820 -6.69 16.58 15.34
C PRO A 820 -5.99 17.58 14.40
N SER A 821 -5.03 18.31 14.95
CA SER A 821 -4.35 19.43 14.26
C SER A 821 -3.10 18.99 13.50
N CYS A 822 -2.54 17.82 13.84
CA CYS A 822 -1.25 17.35 13.34
C CYS A 822 -1.37 16.01 12.60
N LYS A 823 -0.41 15.74 11.73
CA LYS A 823 -0.23 14.42 11.10
C LYS A 823 1.04 13.77 11.65
N ALA A 824 0.93 12.51 12.08
CA ALA A 824 2.08 11.68 12.43
C ALA A 824 2.26 10.60 11.37
N VAL A 825 3.44 10.55 10.75
CA VAL A 825 3.82 9.50 9.81
C VAL A 825 4.40 8.33 10.61
N LEU A 826 3.81 7.15 10.43
CA LEU A 826 4.25 5.92 11.07
C LEU A 826 5.31 5.23 10.21
N HIS A 827 6.20 4.48 10.86
CA HIS A 827 7.22 3.69 10.17
C HIS A 827 6.91 2.19 10.32
N GLY A 828 6.97 1.45 9.21
CA GLY A 828 6.61 0.04 9.14
C GLY A 828 5.48 -0.21 8.14
N PRO A 829 4.70 -1.30 8.27
CA PRO A 829 4.76 -2.33 9.31
C PRO A 829 5.95 -3.28 9.13
N PHE A 830 6.62 -3.66 10.22
CA PHE A 830 7.75 -4.60 10.22
C PHE A 830 7.36 -5.95 10.81
N ASN A 831 8.09 -6.98 10.43
CA ASN A 831 8.03 -8.30 11.06
C ASN A 831 9.44 -8.90 11.13
N PRO A 832 9.85 -9.58 12.20
CA PRO A 832 11.20 -10.17 12.27
C PRO A 832 11.44 -11.33 11.28
N TYR A 833 10.38 -11.94 10.74
CA TYR A 833 10.48 -12.87 9.61
C TYR A 833 10.55 -12.14 8.26
N GLU A 834 10.52 -10.80 8.25
CA GLU A 834 10.87 -10.02 7.08
C GLU A 834 12.34 -10.25 6.76
N LEU A 835 12.57 -10.73 5.54
CA LEU A 835 13.85 -11.28 5.12
C LEU A 835 14.82 -10.12 4.90
N SER A 836 15.84 -9.99 5.74
CA SER A 836 17.03 -9.21 5.36
C SER A 836 17.85 -10.07 4.39
N VAL A 837 17.83 -9.69 3.12
CA VAL A 837 18.70 -10.33 2.12
C VAL A 837 20.12 -9.85 2.42
N THR A 838 20.95 -10.74 2.97
CA THR A 838 22.40 -10.58 2.91
C THR A 838 22.79 -10.95 1.49
N VAL A 839 23.17 -9.93 0.71
CA VAL A 839 23.76 -10.12 -0.62
C VAL A 839 25.21 -10.52 -0.44
#